data_AF-A0AAD5SSA0-F1
#
_entry.id   AF-A0AAD5SSA0-F1
#
_cell.length_a   1.000
_cell.length_b   1.000
_cell.length_c   1.000
_cell.angle_alpha   90.00
_cell.angle_beta   90.00
_cell.angle_gamma   90.00
#
_symmetry.space_group_name_H-M   'P 1'
#
loop_
_entity.id
_entity.type
_entity.pdbx_description
1 polymer ?
#
loop_
_entity_poly.entity_id
_entity_poly.type
_entity_poly.pdbx_seq_one_letter_code
_entity_poly.pdbx_strand_id
1 'polypeptide(L)'
;MSTTEPPAFTVSTVTLQSSFQDQKPGTSGLRKRVRVFQQPHYTESFITSILKAIPTGAKHASLVVGGDGRFFGRDAIQLIVKIAAAHGVSKLYVGQAGILSTPAASNLIRKHAATGGILLTASHNPGGPENDFGIKYNISNGGPAPEAITDKIFSISKSLTSYTIADIPDIDLDTPAKITIGTLKIQIIDSVSAYTSLMKGIFDFPRLSAFIAAATPLSFTLLMDSMHGVTGPYAKAIFVDELGFGNDSVMNFVPLEDFGGGHPDPNLTYAHELVEKVEARGISFGAASDGDGDRNMIIGKGVFVNPSDSVAVIADYADKAIPYFQKTGIKGLARSMPTSMSIDRVAKAKGWKFFGNLMDAGKLSICGEESFGTGSDHIREKDGIWAVLAWLSILAYVNDDSDPEKTKIPSSAGSKFIGLHDILQNHYVKYGRNFFSRYDYEEVDSDKANQVIELLRTKKAGEKYGDYTIDYCDDFEYTDPIDHSVSKKQGLRFIFTDGSRVIFRLSGTGSQGATIRLYVEKFTEDKKLYGLDTPTGIRDLIAAALEMSKLVEFTGRKEPTFPPINLDQANLPALLKTFSWTRAAPFKEERFHRQVSDSIGNNYSPRACDLNAKFIGKRTAGGPPIDVQQQQLTQQLTQQQYQRLDKTKKARHEKSKNSPIPPTSRPLSPESRIIKDYETLDWKPSPEKSAEIILDPYDLASTNIAKTLTAEQRYWYYIKRGIPNDSIAPMDERTLVAIVKYIPARLQATEALVAHKKEMIAEIEADYNIALKQSIVDYILLDGKERERLKIPPLPARHVPRIARAPVPWHETVVGVKQGMEENLLITNPVMLELLGIHNVFAKNRIIYTETFTPMVLPMTIDDFQNTLRNQCQNFRAKLLN
;
A
#
# COMPACT_ATOMS: atom_id res chain seq x y z
N MET A 1 -38.29 -41.38 -27.13
CA MET A 1 -39.19 -40.52 -26.32
C MET A 1 -38.34 -39.52 -25.59
N SER A 2 -38.40 -38.26 -26.03
CA SER A 2 -37.62 -37.14 -25.49
C SER A 2 -38.49 -36.41 -24.46
N THR A 3 -38.19 -36.60 -23.17
CA THR A 3 -38.79 -35.81 -22.08
C THR A 3 -37.67 -35.01 -21.43
N THR A 4 -37.25 -33.93 -22.09
CA THR A 4 -36.54 -32.84 -21.42
C THR A 4 -37.61 -31.99 -20.74
N GLU A 5 -37.78 -32.15 -19.43
CA GLU A 5 -38.51 -31.17 -18.64
C GLU A 5 -37.93 -29.77 -18.93
N PRO A 6 -38.76 -28.75 -19.19
CA PRO A 6 -38.27 -27.39 -19.38
C PRO A 6 -37.54 -26.92 -18.11
N PRO A 7 -36.48 -26.09 -18.23
CA PRO A 7 -35.82 -25.54 -17.06
C PRO A 7 -36.83 -24.77 -16.19
N ALA A 8 -36.74 -24.93 -14.87
CA ALA A 8 -37.63 -24.32 -13.87
C ALA A 8 -37.50 -22.78 -13.76
N PHE A 9 -36.87 -22.15 -14.74
CA PHE A 9 -36.53 -20.74 -14.80
C PHE A 9 -36.57 -20.28 -16.27
N THR A 10 -36.84 -19.00 -16.48
CA THR A 10 -36.74 -18.40 -17.81
C THR A 10 -35.28 -18.10 -18.15
N VAL A 11 -34.90 -18.24 -19.42
CA VAL A 11 -33.58 -17.86 -19.91
C VAL A 11 -33.76 -16.67 -20.84
N SER A 12 -33.05 -15.58 -20.55
CA SER A 12 -33.02 -14.40 -21.41
C SER A 12 -31.75 -14.39 -22.24
N THR A 13 -31.84 -13.89 -23.47
CA THR A 13 -30.69 -13.61 -24.32
C THR A 13 -30.44 -12.11 -24.30
N VAL A 14 -29.24 -11.70 -23.91
CA VAL A 14 -28.81 -10.31 -23.90
C VAL A 14 -27.90 -10.08 -25.09
N THR A 15 -28.31 -9.19 -26.00
CA THR A 15 -27.52 -8.77 -27.16
C THR A 15 -26.59 -7.63 -26.77
N LEU A 16 -25.31 -7.76 -27.14
CA LEU A 16 -24.28 -6.75 -26.92
C LEU A 16 -24.30 -5.73 -28.05
N GLN A 17 -24.11 -4.44 -27.73
CA GLN A 17 -23.93 -3.40 -28.75
C GLN A 17 -22.59 -3.57 -29.49
N SER A 18 -21.55 -3.97 -28.76
CA SER A 18 -20.23 -4.30 -29.28
C SER A 18 -19.52 -5.28 -28.35
N SER A 19 -18.57 -6.04 -28.88
CA SER A 19 -17.75 -6.98 -28.12
C SER A 19 -16.56 -6.26 -27.44
N PHE A 20 -16.21 -6.71 -26.23
CA PHE A 20 -15.05 -6.19 -25.51
C PHE A 20 -13.74 -6.68 -26.12
N GLN A 21 -12.82 -5.75 -26.39
CA GLN A 21 -11.53 -6.04 -27.05
C GLN A 21 -10.37 -6.26 -26.08
N ASP A 22 -10.57 -6.02 -24.78
CA ASP A 22 -9.51 -5.97 -23.77
C ASP A 22 -9.60 -7.10 -22.73
N GLN A 23 -10.45 -8.10 -22.96
CA GLN A 23 -10.66 -9.28 -22.09
C GLN A 23 -9.63 -10.39 -22.33
N LYS A 24 -8.36 -10.05 -22.53
CA LYS A 24 -7.28 -11.03 -22.68
C LYS A 24 -6.86 -11.57 -21.30
N PRO A 25 -7.07 -12.86 -20.99
CA PRO A 25 -6.54 -13.44 -19.76
C PRO A 25 -5.00 -13.45 -19.81
N GLY A 26 -4.34 -13.06 -18.73
CA GLY A 26 -2.91 -13.31 -18.55
C GLY A 26 -2.65 -14.76 -18.12
N THR A 27 -1.39 -15.07 -17.81
CA THR A 27 -0.96 -16.38 -17.28
C THR A 27 -1.67 -16.78 -16.00
N SER A 28 -2.23 -15.81 -15.26
CA SER A 28 -2.94 -16.02 -14.00
C SER A 28 -4.31 -15.33 -13.99
N GLY A 29 -5.04 -15.45 -15.10
CA GLY A 29 -6.42 -14.94 -15.27
C GLY A 29 -6.53 -13.53 -15.84
N LEU A 30 -7.76 -13.07 -16.05
CA LEU A 30 -8.05 -11.67 -16.41
C LEU A 30 -8.05 -10.83 -15.14
N ARG A 31 -7.23 -9.77 -15.11
CA ARG A 31 -7.15 -8.82 -13.98
C ARG A 31 -7.41 -7.41 -14.48
N LYS A 32 -8.31 -6.70 -13.81
CA LYS A 32 -8.69 -5.31 -14.10
C LYS A 32 -9.14 -4.64 -12.80
N ARG A 33 -9.29 -3.32 -12.82
CA ARG A 33 -9.95 -2.60 -11.73
C ARG A 33 -11.38 -3.10 -11.55
N VAL A 34 -11.87 -3.16 -10.31
CA VAL A 34 -13.26 -3.52 -9.97
C VAL A 34 -14.27 -2.75 -10.83
N ARG A 35 -14.05 -1.43 -10.99
CA ARG A 35 -14.91 -0.56 -11.82
C ARG A 35 -15.05 -1.02 -13.27
N VAL A 36 -14.08 -1.74 -13.83
CA VAL A 36 -14.17 -2.31 -15.18
C VAL A 36 -15.09 -3.53 -15.18
N PHE A 37 -14.96 -4.41 -14.20
CA PHE A 37 -15.85 -5.58 -14.06
C PHE A 37 -17.31 -5.19 -13.75
N GLN A 38 -17.52 -4.07 -13.08
CA GLN A 38 -18.85 -3.51 -12.81
C GLN A 38 -19.49 -2.81 -14.02
N GLN A 39 -18.76 -2.63 -15.14
CA GLN A 39 -19.37 -2.14 -16.37
C GLN A 39 -20.43 -3.12 -16.86
N PRO A 40 -21.57 -2.63 -17.39
CA PRO A 40 -22.61 -3.49 -17.90
C PRO A 40 -22.06 -4.55 -18.85
N HIS A 41 -22.41 -5.81 -18.61
CA HIS A 41 -22.08 -6.95 -19.46
C HIS A 41 -20.61 -7.37 -19.52
N TYR A 42 -19.69 -6.66 -18.87
CA TYR A 42 -18.26 -7.00 -18.93
C TYR A 42 -18.00 -8.37 -18.30
N THR A 43 -18.44 -8.55 -17.06
CA THR A 43 -18.24 -9.79 -16.30
C THR A 43 -19.00 -10.96 -16.93
N GLU A 44 -20.24 -10.75 -17.35
CA GLU A 44 -21.09 -11.75 -17.97
C GLU A 44 -20.52 -12.25 -19.31
N SER A 45 -20.00 -11.34 -20.12
CA SER A 45 -19.33 -11.67 -21.39
C SER A 45 -18.10 -12.54 -21.17
N PHE A 46 -17.32 -12.22 -20.13
CA PHE A 46 -16.10 -12.98 -19.82
C PHE A 46 -16.41 -14.37 -19.27
N ILE A 47 -17.37 -14.49 -18.34
CA ILE A 47 -17.84 -15.80 -17.82
C ILE A 47 -18.36 -16.66 -18.98
N THR A 48 -19.17 -16.08 -19.87
CA THR A 48 -19.68 -16.77 -21.06
C THR A 48 -18.55 -17.24 -21.97
N SER A 49 -17.52 -16.42 -22.15
CA SER A 49 -16.34 -16.77 -22.95
C SER A 49 -15.56 -17.94 -22.35
N ILE A 50 -15.42 -17.98 -21.01
CA ILE A 50 -14.84 -19.14 -20.29
C ILE A 50 -15.65 -20.40 -20.57
N LEU A 51 -16.98 -20.36 -20.36
CA LEU A 51 -17.85 -21.53 -20.55
C LEU A 51 -17.82 -22.05 -21.99
N LYS A 52 -17.80 -21.16 -22.98
CA LYS A 52 -17.69 -21.54 -24.40
C LYS A 52 -16.30 -22.07 -24.79
N ALA A 53 -15.26 -21.71 -24.03
CA ALA A 53 -13.90 -22.19 -24.29
C ALA A 53 -13.64 -23.60 -23.74
N ILE A 54 -14.41 -24.06 -22.74
CA ILE A 54 -14.29 -25.39 -22.13
C ILE A 54 -14.17 -26.46 -23.24
N PRO A 55 -13.10 -27.29 -23.25
CA PRO A 55 -12.87 -28.26 -24.33
C PRO A 55 -14.03 -29.22 -24.58
N THR A 56 -14.68 -29.69 -23.51
CA THR A 56 -15.85 -30.59 -23.57
C THR A 56 -17.18 -29.85 -23.78
N GLY A 57 -17.15 -28.52 -23.86
CA GLY A 57 -18.34 -27.66 -23.80
C GLY A 57 -18.86 -27.44 -22.37
N ALA A 58 -19.68 -26.41 -22.20
CA ALA A 58 -20.29 -26.04 -20.92
C ALA A 58 -21.41 -27.00 -20.49
N LYS A 59 -22.12 -27.59 -21.44
CA LYS A 59 -23.23 -28.50 -21.16
C LYS A 59 -22.73 -29.72 -20.40
N HIS A 60 -23.37 -30.03 -19.28
CA HIS A 60 -22.99 -31.07 -18.34
C HIS A 60 -21.67 -30.87 -17.59
N ALA A 61 -20.98 -29.74 -17.77
CA ALA A 61 -19.75 -29.44 -17.02
C ALA A 61 -20.01 -29.42 -15.50
N SER A 62 -18.99 -29.77 -14.74
CA SER A 62 -18.96 -29.63 -13.28
C SER A 62 -17.83 -28.66 -12.92
N LEU A 63 -18.11 -27.57 -12.21
CA LEU A 63 -17.11 -26.54 -11.91
C LEU A 63 -16.97 -26.29 -10.41
N VAL A 64 -15.75 -25.97 -9.98
CA VAL A 64 -15.46 -25.42 -8.65
C VAL A 64 -15.43 -23.89 -8.74
N VAL A 65 -16.05 -23.20 -7.78
CA VAL A 65 -16.15 -21.73 -7.77
C VAL A 65 -15.84 -21.21 -6.37
N GLY A 66 -15.04 -20.15 -6.29
CA GLY A 66 -14.72 -19.47 -5.05
C GLY A 66 -13.58 -18.47 -5.28
N GLY A 67 -13.18 -17.76 -4.24
CA GLY A 67 -12.16 -16.73 -4.35
C GLY A 67 -11.55 -16.33 -3.03
N ASP A 68 -10.77 -15.26 -3.08
CA ASP A 68 -10.01 -14.78 -1.92
C ASP A 68 -10.78 -13.88 -0.95
N GLY A 69 -12.06 -13.65 -1.23
CA GLY A 69 -12.93 -12.81 -0.40
C GLY A 69 -12.84 -11.32 -0.73
N ARG A 70 -12.07 -10.90 -1.75
CA ARG A 70 -12.03 -9.49 -2.16
C ARG A 70 -13.39 -8.98 -2.62
N PHE A 71 -13.55 -7.66 -2.54
CA PHE A 71 -14.73 -6.92 -3.01
C PHE A 71 -15.16 -7.36 -4.41
N PHE A 72 -16.47 -7.37 -4.67
CA PHE A 72 -17.13 -7.87 -5.89
C PHE A 72 -17.12 -9.39 -6.08
N GLY A 73 -16.39 -10.16 -5.26
CA GLY A 73 -16.33 -11.62 -5.35
C GLY A 73 -17.70 -12.28 -5.24
N ARG A 74 -18.51 -11.89 -4.24
CA ARG A 74 -19.84 -12.48 -4.02
C ARG A 74 -20.80 -12.18 -5.17
N ASP A 75 -20.80 -10.96 -5.70
CA ASP A 75 -21.62 -10.57 -6.85
C ASP A 75 -21.26 -11.37 -8.11
N ALA A 76 -19.96 -11.55 -8.36
CA ALA A 76 -19.48 -12.35 -9.48
C ALA A 76 -19.90 -13.84 -9.35
N ILE A 77 -19.96 -14.41 -8.14
CA ILE A 77 -20.48 -15.78 -7.93
C ILE A 77 -21.95 -15.87 -8.35
N GLN A 78 -22.79 -14.89 -8.00
CA GLN A 78 -24.19 -14.89 -8.40
C GLN A 78 -24.34 -14.86 -9.93
N LEU A 79 -23.52 -14.05 -10.62
CA LEU A 79 -23.48 -14.03 -12.08
C LEU A 79 -23.03 -15.39 -12.67
N ILE A 80 -22.01 -16.01 -12.09
CA ILE A 80 -21.54 -17.34 -12.50
C ILE A 80 -22.66 -18.36 -12.39
N VAL A 81 -23.42 -18.39 -11.27
CA VAL A 81 -24.53 -19.32 -11.06
C VAL A 81 -25.60 -19.14 -12.16
N LYS A 82 -26.04 -17.91 -12.42
CA LYS A 82 -27.09 -17.61 -13.41
C LYS A 82 -26.67 -17.95 -14.84
N ILE A 83 -25.42 -17.64 -15.21
CA ILE A 83 -24.90 -17.92 -16.55
C ILE A 83 -24.62 -19.43 -16.73
N ALA A 84 -24.07 -20.09 -15.70
CA ALA A 84 -23.83 -21.53 -15.71
C ALA A 84 -25.14 -22.33 -15.89
N ALA A 85 -26.20 -21.93 -15.19
CA ALA A 85 -27.53 -22.52 -15.34
C ALA A 85 -28.05 -22.39 -16.78
N ALA A 86 -27.94 -21.20 -17.37
CA ALA A 86 -28.37 -20.96 -18.76
C ALA A 86 -27.57 -21.76 -19.81
N HIS A 87 -26.30 -22.04 -19.54
CA HIS A 87 -25.42 -22.81 -20.43
C HIS A 87 -25.42 -24.33 -20.17
N GLY A 88 -26.29 -24.80 -19.28
CA GLY A 88 -26.50 -26.23 -19.01
C GLY A 88 -25.37 -26.89 -18.22
N VAL A 89 -24.62 -26.13 -17.42
CA VAL A 89 -23.67 -26.69 -16.42
C VAL A 89 -24.47 -27.59 -15.47
N SER A 90 -23.96 -28.80 -15.20
CA SER A 90 -24.69 -29.77 -14.36
C SER A 90 -24.41 -29.59 -12.88
N LYS A 91 -23.22 -29.10 -12.52
CA LYS A 91 -22.81 -29.02 -11.12
C LYS A 91 -21.88 -27.86 -10.80
N LEU A 92 -22.11 -27.19 -9.68
CA LEU A 92 -21.20 -26.22 -9.07
C LEU A 92 -20.85 -26.64 -7.64
N TYR A 93 -19.56 -26.62 -7.31
CA TYR A 93 -19.07 -26.66 -5.94
C TYR A 93 -18.63 -25.26 -5.56
N VAL A 94 -19.27 -24.64 -4.57
CA VAL A 94 -19.00 -23.26 -4.19
C VAL A 94 -18.46 -23.23 -2.77
N GLY A 95 -17.32 -22.58 -2.54
CA GLY A 95 -16.80 -22.38 -1.18
C GLY A 95 -17.77 -21.57 -0.32
N GLN A 96 -17.92 -21.91 0.95
CA GLN A 96 -18.77 -21.19 1.90
C GLN A 96 -18.37 -19.71 1.95
N ALA A 97 -19.37 -18.83 1.99
CA ALA A 97 -19.27 -17.38 1.85
C ALA A 97 -18.59 -16.90 0.55
N GLY A 98 -18.38 -17.79 -0.42
CA GLY A 98 -17.58 -17.56 -1.62
C GLY A 98 -16.06 -17.70 -1.40
N ILE A 99 -15.63 -18.08 -0.19
CA ILE A 99 -14.23 -18.20 0.20
C ILE A 99 -13.67 -19.55 -0.25
N LEU A 100 -12.62 -19.55 -1.06
CA LEU A 100 -11.90 -20.74 -1.44
C LEU A 100 -10.49 -20.36 -1.92
N SER A 101 -9.45 -20.90 -1.27
CA SER A 101 -8.09 -20.62 -1.70
C SER A 101 -7.79 -21.29 -3.04
N THR A 102 -6.86 -20.74 -3.81
CA THR A 102 -6.43 -21.32 -5.08
C THR A 102 -5.93 -22.77 -4.89
N PRO A 103 -5.13 -23.10 -3.86
CA PRO A 103 -4.78 -24.49 -3.55
C PRO A 103 -5.98 -25.38 -3.22
N ALA A 104 -6.93 -24.89 -2.42
CA ALA A 104 -8.12 -25.65 -2.04
C ALA A 104 -9.02 -25.94 -3.24
N ALA A 105 -9.16 -24.98 -4.15
CA ALA A 105 -9.88 -25.19 -5.40
C ALA A 105 -9.20 -26.24 -6.29
N SER A 106 -7.87 -26.19 -6.44
CA SER A 106 -7.10 -27.19 -7.19
C SER A 106 -7.32 -28.60 -6.61
N ASN A 107 -7.27 -28.74 -5.28
CA ASN A 107 -7.60 -29.97 -4.57
C ASN A 107 -9.04 -30.45 -4.88
N LEU A 108 -10.03 -29.57 -4.77
CA LEU A 108 -11.43 -29.94 -5.01
C LEU A 108 -11.73 -30.33 -6.46
N ILE A 109 -11.13 -29.64 -7.43
CA ILE A 109 -11.25 -29.99 -8.85
C ILE A 109 -10.77 -31.44 -9.05
N ARG A 110 -9.60 -31.77 -8.50
CA ARG A 110 -8.98 -33.10 -8.61
C ARG A 110 -9.78 -34.16 -7.85
N LYS A 111 -10.19 -33.87 -6.62
CA LYS A 111 -10.96 -34.77 -5.74
C LYS A 111 -12.31 -35.14 -6.34
N HIS A 112 -12.96 -34.21 -7.03
CA HIS A 112 -14.28 -34.42 -7.63
C HIS A 112 -14.25 -34.71 -9.12
N ALA A 113 -13.06 -34.80 -9.74
CA ALA A 113 -12.90 -34.89 -11.19
C ALA A 113 -13.75 -33.84 -11.93
N ALA A 114 -13.75 -32.61 -11.41
CA ALA A 114 -14.50 -31.51 -11.99
C ALA A 114 -13.90 -31.14 -13.37
N THR A 115 -14.74 -30.61 -14.26
CA THR A 115 -14.33 -30.14 -15.59
C THR A 115 -13.34 -28.97 -15.50
N GLY A 116 -13.37 -28.20 -14.41
CA GLY A 116 -12.46 -27.11 -14.11
C GLY A 116 -12.95 -26.28 -12.93
N GLY A 117 -12.48 -25.04 -12.82
CA GLY A 117 -12.96 -24.10 -11.82
C GLY A 117 -12.76 -22.63 -12.21
N ILE A 118 -13.63 -21.77 -11.69
CA ILE A 118 -13.57 -20.31 -11.86
C ILE A 118 -13.22 -19.70 -10.51
N LEU A 119 -12.05 -19.07 -10.45
CA LEU A 119 -11.44 -18.53 -9.23
C LEU A 119 -11.50 -17.00 -9.26
N LEU A 120 -12.06 -16.40 -8.21
CA LEU A 120 -12.27 -14.96 -8.10
C LEU A 120 -11.16 -14.35 -7.26
N THR A 121 -10.08 -13.96 -7.93
CA THR A 121 -8.87 -13.45 -7.28
C THR A 121 -7.97 -12.72 -8.26
N ALA A 122 -7.29 -11.67 -7.77
CA ALA A 122 -6.13 -11.07 -8.42
C ALA A 122 -4.81 -11.35 -7.68
N SER A 123 -4.77 -12.42 -6.86
CA SER A 123 -3.62 -12.87 -6.06
C SER A 123 -3.09 -11.73 -5.19
N HIS A 124 -1.81 -11.39 -5.31
CA HIS A 124 -1.16 -10.36 -4.53
C HIS A 124 -1.71 -8.93 -4.73
N ASN A 125 -2.44 -8.63 -5.81
CA ASN A 125 -2.97 -7.28 -6.07
C ASN A 125 -3.97 -6.82 -4.98
N PRO A 126 -4.03 -5.51 -4.66
CA PRO A 126 -4.88 -4.98 -3.60
C PRO A 126 -6.37 -5.14 -3.94
N GLY A 127 -7.20 -5.26 -2.93
CA GLY A 127 -8.65 -5.44 -3.01
C GLY A 127 -9.42 -4.18 -2.61
N GLY A 128 -10.74 -4.21 -2.79
CA GLY A 128 -11.63 -3.10 -2.47
C GLY A 128 -12.21 -2.38 -3.70
N PRO A 129 -13.22 -1.51 -3.51
CA PRO A 129 -14.04 -0.96 -4.61
C PRO A 129 -13.26 -0.20 -5.69
N GLU A 130 -12.13 0.42 -5.32
CA GLU A 130 -11.29 1.24 -6.20
C GLU A 130 -10.07 0.48 -6.73
N ASN A 131 -9.87 -0.76 -6.29
CA ASN A 131 -8.68 -1.56 -6.56
C ASN A 131 -8.96 -2.69 -7.55
N ASP A 132 -8.26 -3.81 -7.45
CA ASP A 132 -8.20 -4.83 -8.49
C ASP A 132 -9.10 -6.03 -8.17
N PHE A 133 -9.73 -6.53 -9.23
CA PHE A 133 -10.45 -7.80 -9.25
C PHE A 133 -9.86 -8.71 -10.32
N GLY A 134 -10.09 -10.02 -10.19
CA GLY A 134 -9.61 -10.97 -11.17
C GLY A 134 -10.48 -12.20 -11.26
N ILE A 135 -10.52 -12.79 -12.46
CA ILE A 135 -11.19 -14.06 -12.75
C ILE A 135 -10.16 -14.98 -13.40
N LYS A 136 -9.73 -16.02 -12.67
CA LYS A 136 -8.89 -17.12 -13.19
C LYS A 136 -9.77 -18.30 -13.59
N TYR A 137 -9.32 -19.06 -14.58
CA TYR A 137 -9.94 -20.33 -14.96
C TYR A 137 -8.91 -21.45 -14.87
N ASN A 138 -9.24 -22.48 -14.08
CA ASN A 138 -8.47 -23.70 -13.95
C ASN A 138 -9.17 -24.84 -14.70
N ILE A 139 -8.40 -25.73 -15.30
CA ILE A 139 -8.91 -26.88 -16.07
C ILE A 139 -9.04 -28.13 -15.20
N SER A 140 -9.46 -29.25 -15.80
CA SER A 140 -9.79 -30.49 -15.09
C SER A 140 -8.65 -31.14 -14.31
N ASN A 141 -7.38 -30.86 -14.64
CA ASN A 141 -6.24 -31.36 -13.84
C ASN A 141 -6.08 -30.59 -12.51
N GLY A 142 -6.81 -29.48 -12.33
CA GLY A 142 -6.77 -28.58 -11.18
C GLY A 142 -5.87 -27.36 -11.35
N GLY A 143 -5.13 -27.24 -12.45
CA GLY A 143 -4.17 -26.16 -12.70
C GLY A 143 -4.71 -25.08 -13.62
N PRO A 144 -3.95 -23.98 -13.81
CA PRO A 144 -4.37 -22.86 -14.63
C PRO A 144 -4.58 -23.27 -16.10
N ALA A 145 -5.48 -22.56 -16.78
CA ALA A 145 -5.70 -22.80 -18.21
C ALA A 145 -4.44 -22.50 -19.05
N PRO A 146 -4.01 -23.42 -19.93
CA PRO A 146 -2.88 -23.21 -20.83
C PRO A 146 -3.18 -22.13 -21.88
N GLU A 147 -2.13 -21.62 -22.54
CA GLU A 147 -2.24 -20.54 -23.55
C GLU A 147 -3.28 -20.83 -24.64
N ALA A 148 -3.34 -22.06 -25.14
CA ALA A 148 -4.34 -22.45 -26.14
C ALA A 148 -5.80 -22.22 -25.67
N ILE A 149 -6.08 -22.40 -24.37
CA ILE A 149 -7.41 -22.17 -23.80
C ILE A 149 -7.61 -20.68 -23.50
N THR A 150 -6.62 -19.97 -22.96
CA THR A 150 -6.75 -18.53 -22.68
C THR A 150 -6.88 -17.70 -23.97
N ASP A 151 -6.15 -18.05 -25.03
CA ASP A 151 -6.29 -17.45 -26.36
C ASP A 151 -7.66 -17.77 -26.98
N LYS A 152 -8.19 -18.97 -26.78
CA LYS A 152 -9.55 -19.32 -27.19
C LYS A 152 -10.59 -18.49 -26.44
N ILE A 153 -10.46 -18.32 -25.11
CA ILE A 153 -11.31 -17.44 -24.30
C ILE A 153 -11.28 -16.02 -24.88
N PHE A 154 -10.08 -15.49 -25.15
CA PHE A 154 -9.92 -14.13 -25.68
C PHE A 154 -10.47 -13.98 -27.10
N SER A 155 -10.32 -14.99 -27.95
CA SER A 155 -10.90 -14.98 -29.29
C SER A 155 -12.44 -14.97 -29.25
N ILE A 156 -13.02 -15.74 -28.32
CA ILE A 156 -14.47 -15.76 -28.11
C ILE A 156 -14.94 -14.39 -27.59
N SER A 157 -14.26 -13.81 -26.59
CA SER A 157 -14.67 -12.53 -26.01
C SER A 157 -14.71 -11.40 -27.05
N LYS A 158 -13.72 -11.34 -27.96
CA LYS A 158 -13.66 -10.35 -29.04
C LYS A 158 -14.75 -10.49 -30.10
N SER A 159 -15.37 -11.67 -30.22
CA SER A 159 -16.39 -11.97 -31.23
C SER A 159 -17.78 -12.22 -30.64
N LEU A 160 -17.93 -12.12 -29.31
CA LEU A 160 -19.18 -12.38 -28.62
C LEU A 160 -20.20 -11.27 -28.93
N THR A 161 -21.34 -11.64 -29.52
CA THR A 161 -22.44 -10.71 -29.86
C THR A 161 -23.62 -10.80 -28.89
N SER A 162 -23.74 -11.90 -28.16
CA SER A 162 -24.77 -12.10 -27.14
C SER A 162 -24.36 -13.17 -26.12
N TYR A 163 -25.00 -13.13 -24.96
CA TYR A 163 -24.91 -14.18 -23.94
C TYR A 163 -26.31 -14.51 -23.41
N THR A 164 -26.45 -15.69 -22.81
CA THR A 164 -27.69 -16.12 -22.14
C THR A 164 -27.51 -16.14 -20.64
N ILE A 165 -28.52 -15.67 -19.91
CA ILE A 165 -28.55 -15.65 -18.45
C ILE A 165 -29.90 -16.15 -17.95
N ALA A 166 -29.87 -16.97 -16.91
CA ALA A 166 -31.08 -17.51 -16.30
C ALA A 166 -31.64 -16.51 -15.28
N ASP A 167 -32.96 -16.33 -15.29
CA ASP A 167 -33.68 -15.54 -14.30
C ASP A 167 -33.88 -16.39 -13.03
N ILE A 168 -32.88 -16.30 -12.15
CA ILE A 168 -32.81 -17.06 -10.90
C ILE A 168 -32.48 -16.06 -9.78
N PRO A 169 -33.16 -16.13 -8.62
CA PRO A 169 -32.80 -15.30 -7.47
C PRO A 169 -31.39 -15.64 -6.98
N ASP A 170 -30.75 -14.68 -6.30
CA ASP A 170 -29.46 -14.92 -5.68
C ASP A 170 -29.57 -16.03 -4.62
N ILE A 171 -28.54 -16.86 -4.54
CA ILE A 171 -28.48 -17.98 -3.59
C ILE A 171 -27.74 -17.56 -2.32
N ASP A 172 -28.11 -18.16 -1.18
CA ASP A 172 -27.33 -18.05 0.05
C ASP A 172 -25.97 -18.75 -0.12
N LEU A 173 -24.89 -17.99 0.11
CA LEU A 173 -23.52 -18.48 0.05
C LEU A 173 -22.97 -18.83 1.44
N ASP A 174 -23.58 -18.35 2.52
CA ASP A 174 -23.00 -18.40 3.86
C ASP A 174 -23.30 -19.72 4.57
N THR A 175 -24.38 -20.41 4.19
CA THR A 175 -24.78 -21.68 4.79
C THR A 175 -24.40 -22.86 3.90
N PRO A 176 -23.63 -23.85 4.41
CA PRO A 176 -23.38 -25.10 3.68
C PRO A 176 -24.70 -25.80 3.33
N ALA A 177 -24.93 -26.03 2.04
CA ALA A 177 -26.21 -26.49 1.53
C ALA A 177 -26.07 -27.20 0.19
N LYS A 178 -27.06 -28.04 -0.15
CA LYS A 178 -27.26 -28.61 -1.49
C LYS A 178 -28.49 -27.97 -2.10
N ILE A 179 -28.32 -27.27 -3.21
CA ILE A 179 -29.38 -26.54 -3.92
C ILE A 179 -29.52 -27.15 -5.31
N THR A 180 -30.74 -27.27 -5.82
CA THR A 180 -30.99 -27.72 -7.21
C THR A 180 -31.83 -26.67 -7.92
N ILE A 181 -31.36 -26.19 -9.07
CA ILE A 181 -32.03 -25.18 -9.88
C ILE A 181 -32.13 -25.72 -11.31
N GLY A 182 -33.31 -26.20 -11.70
CA GLY A 182 -33.49 -26.97 -12.93
C GLY A 182 -32.53 -28.18 -12.94
N THR A 183 -31.67 -28.28 -13.96
CA THR A 183 -30.66 -29.35 -14.07
C THR A 183 -29.36 -29.04 -13.32
N LEU A 184 -29.17 -27.81 -12.82
CA LEU A 184 -27.96 -27.39 -12.14
C LEU A 184 -28.02 -27.79 -10.66
N LYS A 185 -27.04 -28.57 -10.20
CA LYS A 185 -26.85 -28.92 -8.79
C LYS A 185 -25.75 -28.07 -8.18
N ILE A 186 -26.05 -27.31 -7.15
CA ILE A 186 -25.09 -26.45 -6.45
C ILE A 186 -24.83 -27.04 -5.07
N GLN A 187 -23.56 -27.11 -4.67
CA GLN A 187 -23.17 -27.54 -3.34
C GLN A 187 -22.30 -26.45 -2.71
N ILE A 188 -22.86 -25.73 -1.73
CA ILE A 188 -22.08 -24.85 -0.86
C ILE A 188 -21.32 -25.75 0.12
N ILE A 189 -20.00 -25.72 0.05
CA ILE A 189 -19.11 -26.59 0.83
C ILE A 189 -18.28 -25.79 1.82
N ASP A 190 -17.98 -26.40 2.96
CA ASP A 190 -16.96 -25.87 3.87
C ASP A 190 -15.62 -25.69 3.11
N SER A 191 -15.03 -24.51 3.26
CA SER A 191 -13.88 -24.09 2.46
C SER A 191 -12.58 -24.81 2.85
N VAL A 192 -12.48 -25.33 4.07
CA VAL A 192 -11.20 -25.70 4.69
C VAL A 192 -11.03 -27.22 4.81
N SER A 193 -12.06 -27.95 5.18
CA SER A 193 -12.04 -29.37 5.57
C SER A 193 -11.40 -30.30 4.54
N ALA A 194 -11.75 -30.17 3.25
CA ALA A 194 -11.20 -30.99 2.20
C ALA A 194 -9.70 -30.75 1.99
N TYR A 195 -9.25 -29.50 2.18
CA TYR A 195 -7.85 -29.11 2.09
C TYR A 195 -7.06 -29.55 3.33
N THR A 196 -7.58 -29.35 4.54
CA THR A 196 -6.95 -29.86 5.78
C THR A 196 -6.78 -31.38 5.73
N SER A 197 -7.76 -32.10 5.20
CA SER A 197 -7.68 -33.55 4.99
C SER A 197 -6.55 -33.93 4.01
N LEU A 198 -6.34 -33.14 2.95
CA LEU A 198 -5.23 -33.33 2.02
C LEU A 198 -3.89 -33.11 2.72
N MET A 199 -3.75 -32.03 3.50
CA MET A 199 -2.52 -31.72 4.25
C MET A 199 -2.16 -32.83 5.25
N LYS A 200 -3.14 -33.37 5.97
CA LYS A 200 -2.95 -34.54 6.86
C LYS A 200 -2.54 -35.82 6.12
N GLY A 201 -2.90 -35.95 4.84
CA GLY A 201 -2.46 -37.05 3.98
C GLY A 201 -1.01 -36.92 3.51
N ILE A 202 -0.46 -35.70 3.53
CA ILE A 202 0.89 -35.37 3.02
C ILE A 202 1.91 -35.32 4.17
N PHE A 203 1.55 -34.68 5.28
CA PHE A 203 2.41 -34.41 6.42
C PHE A 203 2.03 -35.24 7.66
N ASP A 204 2.99 -35.46 8.55
CA ASP A 204 2.78 -36.18 9.81
C ASP A 204 2.33 -35.20 10.91
N PHE A 205 1.03 -34.92 10.96
CA PHE A 205 0.46 -34.01 11.96
C PHE A 205 0.73 -34.46 13.40
N PRO A 206 0.56 -35.74 13.79
CA PRO A 206 0.95 -36.20 15.12
C PRO A 206 2.41 -35.88 15.48
N ARG A 207 3.36 -36.12 14.58
CA ARG A 207 4.78 -35.77 14.80
C ARG A 207 4.98 -34.26 14.90
N LEU A 208 4.33 -33.47 14.05
CA LEU A 208 4.41 -32.01 14.11
C LEU A 208 3.87 -31.47 15.44
N SER A 209 2.70 -31.92 15.89
CA SER A 209 2.14 -31.50 17.19
C SER A 209 3.04 -31.91 18.36
N ALA A 210 3.63 -33.11 18.32
CA ALA A 210 4.60 -33.57 19.33
C ALA A 210 5.88 -32.71 19.33
N PHE A 211 6.41 -32.38 18.15
CA PHE A 211 7.54 -31.47 18.00
C PHE A 211 7.22 -30.09 18.58
N ILE A 212 6.07 -29.51 18.25
CA ILE A 212 5.66 -28.19 18.74
C ILE A 212 5.53 -28.19 20.26
N ALA A 213 4.91 -29.22 20.85
CA ALA A 213 4.80 -29.37 22.29
C ALA A 213 6.18 -29.48 22.98
N ALA A 214 7.14 -30.18 22.36
CA ALA A 214 8.50 -30.32 22.88
C ALA A 214 9.37 -29.07 22.66
N ALA A 215 9.14 -28.32 21.58
CA ALA A 215 9.92 -27.14 21.21
C ALA A 215 9.41 -25.85 21.88
N THR A 216 8.14 -25.79 22.29
CA THR A 216 7.57 -24.62 22.98
C THR A 216 8.31 -24.26 24.28
N PRO A 217 8.70 -25.22 25.15
CA PRO A 217 9.59 -24.95 26.30
C PRO A 217 10.98 -24.41 25.93
N LEU A 218 11.40 -24.58 24.67
CA LEU A 218 12.64 -24.03 24.11
C LEU A 218 12.40 -22.67 23.41
N SER A 219 11.26 -22.04 23.67
CA SER A 219 10.84 -20.76 23.08
C SER A 219 10.62 -20.79 21.56
N PHE A 220 10.36 -21.96 20.97
CA PHE A 220 9.95 -22.05 19.58
C PHE A 220 8.56 -21.44 19.39
N THR A 221 8.45 -20.47 18.48
CA THR A 221 7.22 -19.72 18.21
C THR A 221 6.93 -19.62 16.72
N LEU A 222 5.64 -19.67 16.39
CA LEU A 222 5.09 -19.43 15.05
C LEU A 222 4.37 -18.08 15.04
N LEU A 223 4.51 -17.33 13.95
CA LEU A 223 3.59 -16.24 13.62
C LEU A 223 3.23 -16.28 12.12
N MET A 224 2.01 -16.71 11.81
CA MET A 224 1.47 -16.78 10.45
C MET A 224 0.58 -15.58 10.17
N ASP A 225 0.98 -14.73 9.23
CA ASP A 225 0.20 -13.61 8.73
C ASP A 225 -0.58 -14.00 7.46
N SER A 226 -1.90 -13.97 7.53
CA SER A 226 -2.75 -14.22 6.35
C SER A 226 -3.09 -12.95 5.56
N MET A 227 -2.55 -11.79 5.94
CA MET A 227 -2.69 -10.50 5.25
C MET A 227 -4.14 -10.14 4.92
N HIS A 228 -5.09 -10.52 5.80
CA HIS A 228 -6.54 -10.37 5.61
C HIS A 228 -7.09 -11.09 4.37
N GLY A 229 -6.33 -12.03 3.81
CA GLY A 229 -6.69 -12.83 2.65
C GLY A 229 -7.29 -14.18 3.00
N VAL A 230 -7.41 -15.03 1.98
CA VAL A 230 -8.16 -16.28 2.02
C VAL A 230 -7.59 -17.32 2.97
N THR A 231 -6.28 -17.27 3.27
CA THR A 231 -5.61 -18.29 4.07
C THR A 231 -5.95 -18.22 5.55
N GLY A 232 -6.61 -17.16 6.02
CA GLY A 232 -6.93 -16.95 7.42
C GLY A 232 -7.65 -18.14 8.09
N PRO A 233 -8.81 -18.58 7.58
CA PRO A 233 -9.51 -19.77 8.08
C PRO A 233 -8.67 -21.06 8.01
N TYR A 234 -7.81 -21.19 7.00
CA TYR A 234 -6.92 -22.36 6.83
C TYR A 234 -5.79 -22.35 7.86
N ALA A 235 -5.17 -21.19 8.10
CA ALA A 235 -4.12 -21.01 9.08
C ALA A 235 -4.64 -21.30 10.49
N LYS A 236 -5.84 -20.81 10.83
CA LYS A 236 -6.48 -21.12 12.10
C LYS A 236 -6.77 -22.62 12.24
N ALA A 237 -7.42 -23.23 11.25
CA ALA A 237 -7.74 -24.66 11.31
C ALA A 237 -6.48 -25.54 11.42
N ILE A 238 -5.43 -25.23 10.67
CA ILE A 238 -4.23 -26.08 10.61
C ILE A 238 -3.29 -25.80 11.78
N PHE A 239 -2.88 -24.54 11.98
CA PHE A 239 -1.84 -24.25 12.98
C PHE A 239 -2.39 -24.21 14.41
N VAL A 240 -3.58 -23.65 14.60
CA VAL A 240 -4.20 -23.56 15.94
C VAL A 240 -4.96 -24.85 16.26
N ASP A 241 -5.98 -25.18 15.47
CA ASP A 241 -6.94 -26.22 15.84
C ASP A 241 -6.34 -27.64 15.71
N GLU A 242 -5.48 -27.89 14.72
CA GLU A 242 -4.89 -29.22 14.47
C GLU A 242 -3.48 -29.41 15.06
N LEU A 243 -2.60 -28.40 14.94
CA LEU A 243 -1.22 -28.49 15.42
C LEU A 243 -1.00 -27.96 16.84
N GLY A 244 -2.00 -27.29 17.43
CA GLY A 244 -2.00 -26.90 18.83
C GLY A 244 -1.22 -25.62 19.16
N PHE A 245 -0.93 -24.76 18.19
CA PHE A 245 -0.42 -23.41 18.46
C PHE A 245 -1.48 -22.54 19.16
N GLY A 246 -1.04 -21.47 19.83
CA GLY A 246 -1.94 -20.47 20.40
C GLY A 246 -2.62 -19.61 19.32
N ASN A 247 -3.77 -19.02 19.65
CA ASN A 247 -4.47 -18.08 18.76
C ASN A 247 -3.61 -16.86 18.36
N ASP A 248 -2.63 -16.49 19.18
CA ASP A 248 -1.67 -15.42 18.92
C ASP A 248 -0.59 -15.79 17.89
N SER A 249 -0.53 -17.07 17.48
CA SER A 249 0.36 -17.56 16.42
C SER A 249 -0.19 -17.32 15.01
N VAL A 250 -1.40 -16.79 14.88
CA VAL A 250 -2.00 -16.34 13.62
C VAL A 250 -2.41 -14.87 13.71
N MET A 251 -2.14 -14.08 12.67
CA MET A 251 -2.56 -12.69 12.57
C MET A 251 -3.22 -12.39 11.23
N ASN A 252 -4.05 -11.34 11.20
CA ASN A 252 -4.80 -10.92 10.02
C ASN A 252 -5.56 -12.09 9.34
N PHE A 253 -6.07 -13.03 10.14
CA PHE A 253 -6.66 -14.29 9.69
C PHE A 253 -8.17 -14.22 9.41
N VAL A 254 -8.76 -13.03 9.47
CA VAL A 254 -10.14 -12.79 9.04
C VAL A 254 -10.08 -12.20 7.62
N PRO A 255 -10.64 -12.89 6.61
CA PRO A 255 -10.70 -12.36 5.26
C PRO A 255 -11.49 -11.03 5.22
N LEU A 256 -10.94 -10.01 4.57
CA LEU A 256 -11.59 -8.70 4.37
C LEU A 256 -11.62 -8.35 2.88
N GLU A 257 -12.69 -7.72 2.44
CA GLU A 257 -12.92 -7.40 1.02
C GLU A 257 -11.86 -6.45 0.42
N ASP A 258 -11.21 -5.65 1.26
CA ASP A 258 -10.14 -4.71 0.91
C ASP A 258 -8.77 -5.12 1.48
N PHE A 259 -8.66 -6.32 2.05
CA PHE A 259 -7.48 -6.80 2.76
C PHE A 259 -6.96 -5.85 3.85
N GLY A 260 -7.87 -5.13 4.53
CA GLY A 260 -7.51 -4.12 5.54
C GLY A 260 -6.89 -2.86 4.94
N GLY A 261 -7.12 -2.59 3.65
CA GLY A 261 -6.52 -1.49 2.90
C GLY A 261 -5.08 -1.74 2.45
N GLY A 262 -4.54 -2.93 2.71
CA GLY A 262 -3.17 -3.31 2.38
C GLY A 262 -3.02 -4.03 1.05
N HIS A 263 -1.76 -4.32 0.70
CA HIS A 263 -1.40 -5.14 -0.45
C HIS A 263 -1.10 -6.57 0.07
N PRO A 264 -1.90 -7.59 -0.26
CA PRO A 264 -1.71 -8.94 0.25
C PRO A 264 -0.58 -9.66 -0.52
N ASP A 265 0.64 -9.12 -0.47
CA ASP A 265 1.83 -9.68 -1.12
C ASP A 265 2.90 -10.02 -0.06
N PRO A 266 3.25 -11.30 0.14
CA PRO A 266 4.10 -11.73 1.23
C PRO A 266 5.57 -11.44 0.89
N ASN A 267 6.00 -10.21 1.15
CA ASN A 267 7.38 -9.79 0.95
C ASN A 267 7.80 -8.81 2.05
N LEU A 268 9.10 -8.50 2.14
CA LEU A 268 9.66 -7.68 3.22
C LEU A 268 9.12 -6.24 3.27
N THR A 269 8.51 -5.73 2.20
CA THR A 269 7.91 -4.37 2.18
C THR A 269 6.45 -4.39 2.60
N TYR A 270 5.62 -5.28 2.05
CA TYR A 270 4.19 -5.26 2.36
C TYR A 270 3.85 -6.01 3.65
N ALA A 271 4.55 -7.11 3.95
CA ALA A 271 4.42 -7.83 5.22
C ALA A 271 5.30 -7.21 6.33
N HIS A 272 5.48 -5.88 6.32
CA HIS A 272 6.33 -5.17 7.28
C HIS A 272 5.90 -5.40 8.73
N GLU A 273 4.60 -5.46 9.02
CA GLU A 273 4.08 -5.70 10.37
C GLU A 273 4.52 -7.07 10.90
N LEU A 274 4.51 -8.10 10.05
CA LEU A 274 5.06 -9.42 10.39
C LEU A 274 6.57 -9.31 10.66
N VAL A 275 7.34 -8.67 9.78
CA VAL A 275 8.79 -8.51 9.94
C VAL A 275 9.12 -7.81 11.27
N GLU A 276 8.45 -6.71 11.58
CA GLU A 276 8.64 -5.96 12.83
C GLU A 276 8.30 -6.81 14.06
N LYS A 277 7.18 -7.56 14.04
CA LYS A 277 6.81 -8.46 15.14
C LYS A 277 7.79 -9.61 15.29
N VAL A 278 8.29 -10.18 14.20
CA VAL A 278 9.27 -11.26 14.20
C VAL A 278 10.55 -10.80 14.88
N GLU A 279 11.06 -9.62 14.51
CA GLU A 279 12.25 -9.05 15.13
C GLU A 279 12.03 -8.65 16.59
N ALA A 280 10.96 -7.90 16.88
CA ALA A 280 10.70 -7.35 18.21
C ALA A 280 10.38 -8.41 19.26
N ARG A 281 9.65 -9.47 18.89
CA ARG A 281 9.25 -10.55 19.80
C ARG A 281 10.21 -11.74 19.76
N GLY A 282 11.17 -11.72 18.83
CA GLY A 282 12.09 -12.83 18.61
C GLY A 282 11.41 -14.10 18.14
N ILE A 283 10.45 -13.98 17.21
CA ILE A 283 9.73 -15.13 16.65
C ILE A 283 10.69 -16.05 15.91
N SER A 284 10.62 -17.35 16.23
CA SER A 284 11.50 -18.36 15.64
C SER A 284 11.15 -18.67 14.19
N PHE A 285 9.85 -18.70 13.88
CA PHE A 285 9.32 -19.02 12.56
C PHE A 285 8.13 -18.11 12.24
N GLY A 286 8.36 -17.04 11.48
CA GLY A 286 7.34 -16.21 10.87
C GLY A 286 7.03 -16.66 9.45
N ALA A 287 5.77 -16.55 9.05
CA ALA A 287 5.35 -16.78 7.67
C ALA A 287 4.23 -15.83 7.25
N ALA A 288 4.17 -15.50 5.96
CA ALA A 288 3.06 -14.75 5.36
C ALA A 288 2.57 -15.43 4.09
N SER A 289 1.30 -15.21 3.74
CA SER A 289 0.69 -15.69 2.49
C SER A 289 0.04 -14.54 1.71
N ASP A 290 -0.08 -14.69 0.38
CA ASP A 290 -0.79 -13.73 -0.47
C ASP A 290 -2.31 -13.92 -0.44
N GLY A 291 -3.02 -13.04 -1.16
CA GLY A 291 -4.48 -12.95 -1.15
C GLY A 291 -5.19 -14.29 -1.37
N ASP A 292 -4.78 -15.10 -2.35
CA ASP A 292 -5.41 -16.39 -2.68
C ASP A 292 -4.67 -17.64 -2.19
N GLY A 293 -3.57 -17.46 -1.46
CA GLY A 293 -2.92 -18.55 -0.73
C GLY A 293 -1.90 -19.37 -1.52
N ASP A 294 -1.50 -18.91 -2.71
CA ASP A 294 -0.56 -19.62 -3.59
C ASP A 294 0.90 -19.20 -3.36
N ARG A 295 1.16 -18.16 -2.56
CA ARG A 295 2.50 -17.70 -2.19
C ARG A 295 2.81 -17.81 -0.71
N ASN A 296 4.10 -17.87 -0.38
CA ASN A 296 4.59 -17.85 1.00
C ASN A 296 5.90 -17.06 1.14
N MET A 297 6.00 -16.31 2.22
CA MET A 297 7.27 -15.81 2.76
C MET A 297 7.61 -16.56 4.03
N ILE A 298 8.87 -16.94 4.20
CA ILE A 298 9.39 -17.56 5.43
C ILE A 298 10.48 -16.66 6.02
N ILE A 299 10.37 -16.37 7.31
CA ILE A 299 11.28 -15.48 8.04
C ILE A 299 11.46 -16.01 9.47
N GLY A 300 12.58 -15.68 10.11
CA GLY A 300 12.78 -15.80 11.55
C GLY A 300 13.58 -14.60 12.03
N LYS A 301 13.74 -14.44 13.35
CA LYS A 301 14.55 -13.35 13.91
C LYS A 301 15.94 -13.31 13.27
N GLY A 302 16.29 -12.19 12.63
CA GLY A 302 17.58 -11.97 11.99
C GLY A 302 17.84 -12.83 10.75
N VAL A 303 16.82 -13.52 10.21
CA VAL A 303 16.98 -14.41 9.05
C VAL A 303 15.77 -14.35 8.12
N PHE A 304 16.01 -13.90 6.89
CA PHE A 304 15.05 -14.01 5.79
C PHE A 304 15.41 -15.21 4.91
N VAL A 305 14.45 -16.10 4.66
CA VAL A 305 14.63 -17.23 3.75
C VAL A 305 14.26 -16.76 2.34
N ASN A 306 15.25 -16.61 1.46
CA ASN A 306 14.99 -16.27 0.06
C ASN A 306 14.13 -17.38 -0.58
N PRO A 307 13.08 -17.05 -1.38
CA PRO A 307 12.22 -18.07 -1.99
C PRO A 307 12.97 -19.08 -2.86
N SER A 308 14.05 -18.67 -3.52
CA SER A 308 14.90 -19.57 -4.32
C SER A 308 15.65 -20.57 -3.45
N ASP A 309 16.11 -20.15 -2.27
CA ASP A 309 16.73 -21.05 -1.28
C ASP A 309 15.68 -21.91 -0.57
N SER A 310 14.49 -21.37 -0.33
CA SER A 310 13.37 -22.07 0.30
C SER A 310 13.04 -23.38 -0.43
N VAL A 311 12.79 -23.31 -1.74
CA VAL A 311 12.50 -24.50 -2.54
C VAL A 311 13.69 -25.46 -2.61
N ALA A 312 14.93 -24.95 -2.62
CA ALA A 312 16.14 -25.78 -2.64
C ALA A 312 16.29 -26.57 -1.32
N VAL A 313 16.09 -25.92 -0.18
CA VAL A 313 16.09 -26.55 1.14
C VAL A 313 14.97 -27.59 1.23
N ILE A 314 13.74 -27.23 0.81
CA ILE A 314 12.61 -28.18 0.81
C ILE A 314 12.96 -29.42 -0.02
N ALA A 315 13.55 -29.25 -1.21
CA ALA A 315 13.98 -30.38 -2.04
C ALA A 315 15.10 -31.23 -1.40
N ASP A 316 16.02 -30.63 -0.63
CA ASP A 316 17.10 -31.38 0.04
C ASP A 316 16.59 -32.27 1.19
N TYR A 317 15.48 -31.90 1.83
CA TYR A 317 14.92 -32.64 2.97
C TYR A 317 13.64 -33.41 2.66
N ALA A 318 13.00 -33.19 1.51
CA ALA A 318 11.67 -33.73 1.21
C ALA A 318 11.54 -35.25 1.39
N ASP A 319 12.48 -36.03 0.86
CA ASP A 319 12.52 -37.50 0.96
C ASP A 319 12.80 -38.03 2.38
N LYS A 320 13.18 -37.15 3.31
CA LYS A 320 13.52 -37.49 4.71
C LYS A 320 12.49 -36.98 5.69
N ALA A 321 11.99 -35.76 5.49
CA ALA A 321 11.15 -35.04 6.44
C ALA A 321 9.65 -35.14 6.14
N ILE A 322 9.26 -35.44 4.90
CA ILE A 322 7.85 -35.34 4.47
C ILE A 322 7.34 -36.73 4.04
N PRO A 323 6.36 -37.33 4.75
CA PRO A 323 5.86 -38.68 4.46
C PRO A 323 5.37 -38.89 3.04
N TYR A 324 4.81 -37.86 2.40
CA TYR A 324 4.39 -37.94 1.00
C TYR A 324 5.54 -38.36 0.09
N PHE A 325 6.69 -37.68 0.15
CA PHE A 325 7.83 -37.97 -0.73
C PHE A 325 8.61 -39.23 -0.33
N GLN A 326 8.56 -39.63 0.95
CA GLN A 326 9.04 -40.95 1.36
C GLN A 326 8.27 -42.08 0.65
N LYS A 327 6.96 -41.91 0.46
CA LYS A 327 6.08 -42.90 -0.18
C LYS A 327 6.11 -42.82 -1.71
N THR A 328 6.09 -41.61 -2.27
CA THR A 328 5.95 -41.40 -3.72
C THR A 328 7.29 -41.30 -4.45
N GLY A 329 8.38 -41.06 -3.71
CA GLY A 329 9.67 -40.69 -4.28
C GLY A 329 9.67 -39.30 -4.91
N ILE A 330 10.87 -38.80 -5.22
CA ILE A 330 11.05 -37.53 -5.94
C ILE A 330 11.38 -37.83 -7.39
N LYS A 331 10.45 -37.48 -8.29
CA LYS A 331 10.53 -37.77 -9.73
C LYS A 331 11.37 -36.76 -10.50
N GLY A 332 11.36 -35.50 -10.03
CA GLY A 332 12.08 -34.39 -10.62
C GLY A 332 11.80 -33.08 -9.87
N LEU A 333 12.60 -32.06 -10.16
CA LEU A 333 12.52 -30.73 -9.55
C LEU A 333 12.36 -29.68 -10.64
N ALA A 334 11.67 -28.57 -10.39
CA ALA A 334 11.56 -27.49 -11.38
C ALA A 334 11.63 -26.11 -10.73
N ARG A 335 12.05 -25.12 -11.52
CA ARG A 335 11.96 -23.72 -11.16
C ARG A 335 11.64 -22.88 -12.38
N SER A 336 11.09 -21.68 -12.16
CA SER A 336 11.03 -20.68 -13.21
C SER A 336 12.47 -20.30 -13.67
N MET A 337 12.59 -19.86 -14.91
CA MET A 337 13.87 -19.39 -15.45
C MET A 337 14.56 -18.31 -14.59
N PRO A 338 13.86 -17.26 -14.10
CA PRO A 338 14.48 -16.22 -13.27
C PRO A 338 14.83 -16.65 -11.85
N THR A 339 14.26 -17.74 -11.32
CA THR A 339 14.66 -18.28 -10.00
C THR A 339 16.13 -18.65 -9.96
N SER A 340 16.79 -18.41 -8.83
CA SER A 340 18.20 -18.75 -8.61
C SER A 340 18.46 -20.25 -8.80
N MET A 341 19.71 -20.59 -9.14
CA MET A 341 20.14 -21.96 -9.38
C MET A 341 20.40 -22.76 -8.09
N SER A 342 19.97 -22.27 -6.92
CA SER A 342 20.14 -22.96 -5.63
C SER A 342 19.55 -24.37 -5.66
N ILE A 343 18.33 -24.53 -6.19
CA ILE A 343 17.70 -25.85 -6.38
C ILE A 343 18.48 -26.72 -7.37
N ASP A 344 19.19 -26.11 -8.32
CA ASP A 344 19.92 -26.86 -9.33
C ASP A 344 21.12 -27.59 -8.75
N ARG A 345 21.74 -26.97 -7.75
CA ARG A 345 22.84 -27.57 -6.98
C ARG A 345 22.35 -28.81 -6.22
N VAL A 346 21.17 -28.72 -5.61
CA VAL A 346 20.53 -29.85 -4.91
C VAL A 346 20.20 -30.97 -5.89
N ALA A 347 19.58 -30.65 -7.02
CA ALA A 347 19.23 -31.63 -8.04
C ALA A 347 20.47 -32.35 -8.58
N LYS A 348 21.56 -31.62 -8.88
CA LYS A 348 22.82 -32.20 -9.36
C LYS A 348 23.42 -33.15 -8.32
N ALA A 349 23.44 -32.77 -7.05
CA ALA A 349 24.00 -33.59 -5.98
C ALA A 349 23.18 -34.85 -5.70
N LYS A 350 21.85 -34.80 -5.88
CA LYS A 350 20.94 -35.94 -5.68
C LYS A 350 20.59 -36.71 -6.96
N GLY A 351 21.09 -36.29 -8.12
CA GLY A 351 20.86 -36.96 -9.42
C GLY A 351 19.47 -36.73 -10.03
N TRP A 352 18.79 -35.63 -9.69
CA TRP A 352 17.46 -35.29 -10.21
C TRP A 352 17.52 -34.39 -11.48
N LYS A 353 16.42 -34.40 -12.26
CA LYS A 353 16.29 -33.67 -13.53
C LYS A 353 15.26 -32.52 -13.44
N PHE A 354 15.36 -31.53 -14.34
CA PHE A 354 14.48 -30.34 -14.42
C PHE A 354 13.66 -30.24 -15.69
N PHE A 355 12.45 -29.69 -15.58
CA PHE A 355 11.45 -29.84 -16.63
C PHE A 355 10.22 -28.85 -16.42
N GLY A 356 9.20 -28.77 -17.33
CA GLY A 356 7.91 -27.97 -17.24
C GLY A 356 6.54 -28.68 -16.99
N ASN A 357 5.61 -28.89 -17.97
CA ASN A 357 4.22 -29.49 -17.88
C ASN A 357 4.08 -30.92 -17.27
N LEU A 358 4.87 -31.25 -16.28
CA LEU A 358 5.32 -32.60 -16.02
C LEU A 358 4.62 -33.31 -14.91
N MET A 359 3.96 -32.57 -14.03
CA MET A 359 3.30 -33.20 -12.89
C MET A 359 2.28 -34.21 -13.41
N ASP A 360 1.62 -33.89 -14.53
CA ASP A 360 0.74 -34.80 -15.26
C ASP A 360 1.51 -35.90 -16.00
N ALA A 361 2.71 -35.62 -16.52
CA ALA A 361 3.59 -36.60 -17.14
C ALA A 361 4.37 -37.47 -16.13
N GLY A 362 4.17 -37.31 -14.82
CA GLY A 362 4.88 -38.02 -13.77
C GLY A 362 6.39 -37.73 -13.71
N LYS A 363 6.84 -36.55 -14.16
CA LYS A 363 8.26 -36.17 -14.24
C LYS A 363 8.67 -35.06 -13.25
N LEU A 364 7.74 -34.57 -12.42
CA LEU A 364 7.97 -33.51 -11.43
C LEU A 364 7.29 -33.85 -10.11
N SER A 365 7.99 -33.57 -9.03
CA SER A 365 7.47 -33.69 -7.67
C SER A 365 7.46 -32.36 -6.93
N ILE A 366 8.52 -31.53 -7.05
CA ILE A 366 8.63 -30.25 -6.31
C ILE A 366 9.03 -29.14 -7.27
N CYS A 367 8.38 -27.99 -7.17
CA CYS A 367 8.74 -26.80 -7.92
C CYS A 367 8.66 -25.51 -7.11
N GLY A 368 9.37 -24.48 -7.55
CA GLY A 368 9.34 -23.17 -6.89
C GLY A 368 9.70 -22.00 -7.79
N GLU A 369 9.23 -20.84 -7.38
CA GLU A 369 9.40 -19.54 -8.04
C GLU A 369 9.96 -18.54 -7.02
N GLU A 370 10.92 -17.75 -7.47
CA GLU A 370 11.48 -16.58 -6.82
C GLU A 370 10.42 -15.57 -6.34
N SER A 371 9.26 -15.56 -6.99
CA SER A 371 8.10 -14.76 -6.62
C SER A 371 7.31 -15.36 -5.45
N PHE A 372 8.01 -15.87 -4.43
CA PHE A 372 7.43 -16.44 -3.20
C PHE A 372 6.54 -17.68 -3.46
N GLY A 373 6.79 -18.40 -4.56
CA GLY A 373 5.96 -19.54 -4.96
C GLY A 373 6.63 -20.86 -4.65
N THR A 374 5.91 -21.81 -4.04
CA THR A 374 6.42 -23.18 -3.84
C THR A 374 5.27 -24.16 -3.90
N GLY A 375 5.49 -25.34 -4.50
CA GLY A 375 4.45 -26.35 -4.62
C GLY A 375 5.00 -27.73 -4.96
N SER A 376 4.09 -28.71 -5.03
CA SER A 376 4.41 -30.09 -5.41
C SER A 376 3.25 -30.75 -6.18
N ASP A 377 3.45 -31.98 -6.67
CA ASP A 377 2.49 -32.71 -7.50
C ASP A 377 1.21 -33.18 -6.78
N HIS A 378 1.05 -32.84 -5.50
CA HIS A 378 -0.18 -33.04 -4.73
C HIS A 378 -1.40 -32.31 -5.34
N ILE A 379 -1.17 -31.11 -5.88
CA ILE A 379 -2.15 -30.31 -6.64
C ILE A 379 -1.51 -29.79 -7.94
N ARG A 380 -2.13 -28.81 -8.61
CA ARG A 380 -1.61 -28.17 -9.84
C ARG A 380 -1.53 -26.64 -9.73
N GLU A 381 -1.37 -26.16 -8.51
CA GLU A 381 -1.11 -24.77 -8.18
C GLU A 381 0.07 -24.72 -7.18
N LYS A 382 0.64 -23.53 -7.01
CA LYS A 382 1.51 -23.28 -5.85
C LYS A 382 0.68 -23.30 -4.57
N ASP A 383 1.32 -23.49 -3.43
CA ASP A 383 0.62 -23.62 -2.15
C ASP A 383 1.47 -23.07 -0.99
N GLY A 384 1.02 -21.94 -0.45
CA GLY A 384 1.73 -21.24 0.61
C GLY A 384 1.67 -21.97 1.96
N ILE A 385 0.52 -22.53 2.31
CA ILE A 385 0.35 -23.27 3.58
C ILE A 385 1.12 -24.59 3.53
N TRP A 386 1.12 -25.28 2.38
CA TRP A 386 1.94 -26.47 2.17
C TRP A 386 3.43 -26.17 2.37
N ALA A 387 3.93 -25.04 1.88
CA ALA A 387 5.33 -24.66 2.05
C ALA A 387 5.68 -24.41 3.53
N VAL A 388 4.78 -23.78 4.27
CA VAL A 388 4.92 -23.60 5.73
C VAL A 388 4.97 -24.95 6.45
N LEU A 389 4.05 -25.88 6.14
CA LEU A 389 4.06 -27.23 6.72
C LEU A 389 5.29 -28.04 6.32
N ALA A 390 5.81 -27.86 5.10
CA ALA A 390 7.06 -28.47 4.65
C ALA A 390 8.23 -27.99 5.51
N TRP A 391 8.35 -26.68 5.76
CA TRP A 391 9.37 -26.12 6.64
C TRP A 391 9.23 -26.60 8.09
N LEU A 392 8.02 -26.64 8.64
CA LEU A 392 7.79 -27.20 9.99
C LEU A 392 8.18 -28.68 10.07
N SER A 393 7.92 -29.45 9.00
CA SER A 393 8.36 -30.85 8.91
C SER A 393 9.87 -30.99 8.86
N ILE A 394 10.58 -30.06 8.22
CA ILE A 394 12.04 -30.01 8.19
C ILE A 394 12.60 -29.59 9.56
N LEU A 395 11.96 -28.66 10.26
CA LEU A 395 12.34 -28.26 11.62
C LEU A 395 12.15 -29.42 12.62
N ALA A 396 11.00 -30.10 12.57
CA ALA A 396 10.76 -31.33 13.34
C ALA A 396 11.78 -32.42 12.96
N TYR A 397 11.94 -32.60 11.65
CA TYR A 397 13.11 -33.11 10.92
C TYR A 397 14.38 -33.07 11.74
N VAL A 398 15.02 -31.89 11.72
CA VAL A 398 16.38 -31.66 12.20
C VAL A 398 16.51 -31.64 13.72
N ASN A 399 15.42 -31.40 14.46
CA ASN A 399 15.43 -31.34 15.93
C ASN A 399 14.99 -32.64 16.63
N ASP A 400 14.66 -33.70 15.88
CA ASP A 400 14.41 -35.04 16.45
C ASP A 400 15.70 -35.73 16.95
N ASP A 401 15.94 -35.71 18.26
CA ASP A 401 17.13 -36.31 18.89
C ASP A 401 17.08 -37.85 18.98
N SER A 402 15.95 -38.48 18.66
CA SER A 402 15.78 -39.93 18.78
C SER A 402 16.41 -40.72 17.63
N ASP A 403 16.78 -40.05 16.54
CA ASP A 403 17.40 -40.66 15.35
C ASP A 403 18.93 -40.38 15.32
N PRO A 404 19.76 -41.37 15.68
CA PRO A 404 21.22 -41.22 15.73
C PRO A 404 21.89 -41.17 14.35
N GLU A 405 21.23 -41.65 13.28
CA GLU A 405 21.73 -41.62 11.90
C GLU A 405 21.43 -40.29 11.20
N LYS A 406 20.72 -39.39 11.89
CA LYS A 406 20.32 -38.10 11.36
C LYS A 406 21.48 -37.11 11.27
N THR A 407 21.50 -36.32 10.20
CA THR A 407 22.50 -35.26 10.02
C THR A 407 22.39 -34.23 11.14
N LYS A 408 23.41 -34.15 11.99
CA LYS A 408 23.50 -33.12 13.04
C LYS A 408 24.00 -31.82 12.42
N ILE A 409 23.09 -30.85 12.33
CA ILE A 409 23.42 -29.47 11.95
C ILE A 409 24.01 -28.79 13.18
N PRO A 410 25.17 -28.12 13.08
CA PRO A 410 25.68 -27.31 14.19
C PRO A 410 24.71 -26.17 14.48
N SER A 411 24.24 -26.08 15.72
CA SER A 411 23.43 -24.94 16.15
C SER A 411 24.30 -23.69 16.30
N SER A 412 23.82 -22.57 15.78
CA SER A 412 24.43 -21.26 16.02
C SER A 412 24.32 -20.87 17.50
N ALA A 413 25.39 -20.27 18.03
CA ALA A 413 25.45 -19.70 19.37
C ALA A 413 25.22 -20.67 20.56
N GLY A 414 25.40 -21.98 20.37
CA GLY A 414 25.25 -22.96 21.46
C GLY A 414 23.80 -23.19 21.89
N SER A 415 22.83 -22.80 21.05
CA SER A 415 21.42 -23.14 21.25
C SER A 415 21.22 -24.65 21.18
N LYS A 416 20.24 -25.16 21.95
CA LYS A 416 19.80 -26.56 21.86
C LYS A 416 18.88 -26.82 20.66
N PHE A 417 18.35 -25.75 20.06
CA PHE A 417 17.41 -25.80 18.95
C PHE A 417 18.09 -25.38 17.64
N ILE A 418 17.89 -26.17 16.59
CA ILE A 418 18.33 -25.90 15.22
C ILE A 418 17.25 -25.09 14.51
N GLY A 419 17.55 -23.83 14.20
CA GLY A 419 16.62 -22.89 13.58
C GLY A 419 16.83 -22.67 12.07
N LEU A 420 16.06 -21.73 11.51
CA LEU A 420 16.13 -21.39 10.08
C LEU A 420 17.52 -20.98 9.61
N HIS A 421 18.22 -20.17 10.42
CA HIS A 421 19.58 -19.73 10.12
C HIS A 421 20.55 -20.92 10.02
N ASP A 422 20.47 -21.87 10.95
CA ASP A 422 21.35 -23.04 10.99
C ASP A 422 21.13 -23.93 9.76
N ILE A 423 19.87 -24.15 9.38
CA ILE A 423 19.51 -24.92 8.20
C ILE A 423 20.06 -24.26 6.93
N LEU A 424 19.92 -22.94 6.80
CA LEU A 424 20.45 -22.19 5.66
C LEU A 424 21.98 -22.22 5.61
N GLN A 425 22.67 -21.99 6.72
CA GLN A 425 24.13 -22.06 6.75
C GLN A 425 24.65 -23.46 6.39
N ASN A 426 24.00 -24.51 6.91
CA ASN A 426 24.32 -25.88 6.53
C ASN A 426 24.06 -26.15 5.05
N HIS A 427 22.97 -25.62 4.49
CA HIS A 427 22.69 -25.69 3.05
C HIS A 427 23.81 -25.04 2.24
N TYR A 428 24.26 -23.84 2.61
CA TYR A 428 25.35 -23.15 1.93
C TYR A 428 26.69 -23.88 2.06
N VAL A 429 27.00 -24.45 3.23
CA VAL A 429 28.19 -25.29 3.42
C VAL A 429 28.19 -26.49 2.48
N LYS A 430 27.02 -27.08 2.22
CA LYS A 430 26.86 -28.27 1.38
C LYS A 430 26.86 -27.95 -0.12
N TYR A 431 26.28 -26.83 -0.54
CA TYR A 431 25.96 -26.56 -1.94
C TYR A 431 26.55 -25.27 -2.53
N GLY A 432 27.21 -24.45 -1.73
CA GLY A 432 27.51 -23.06 -2.10
C GLY A 432 26.34 -22.14 -1.80
N ARG A 433 26.58 -20.82 -1.90
CA ARG A 433 25.53 -19.81 -1.74
C ARG A 433 25.27 -19.11 -3.08
N ASN A 434 23.99 -19.06 -3.46
CA ASN A 434 23.50 -18.26 -4.58
C ASN A 434 22.89 -16.98 -4.02
N PHE A 435 23.67 -15.90 -3.91
CA PHE A 435 23.09 -14.59 -3.58
C PHE A 435 22.11 -14.20 -4.68
N PHE A 436 20.89 -13.83 -4.30
CA PHE A 436 19.81 -13.59 -5.25
C PHE A 436 18.93 -12.42 -4.82
N SER A 437 18.66 -11.50 -5.73
CA SER A 437 17.67 -10.44 -5.56
C SER A 437 16.89 -10.16 -6.84
N ARG A 438 15.66 -9.68 -6.69
CA ARG A 438 14.80 -9.20 -7.78
C ARG A 438 14.53 -7.72 -7.54
N TYR A 439 14.62 -6.92 -8.60
CA TYR A 439 14.36 -5.49 -8.62
C TYR A 439 13.27 -5.19 -9.66
N ASP A 440 12.14 -4.66 -9.20
CA ASP A 440 10.98 -4.32 -10.01
C ASP A 440 10.92 -2.80 -10.22
N TYR A 441 10.97 -2.38 -11.48
CA TYR A 441 10.76 -1.00 -11.92
C TYR A 441 9.36 -0.91 -12.51
N GLU A 442 8.38 -0.64 -11.65
CA GLU A 442 6.97 -0.61 -12.01
C GLU A 442 6.55 0.74 -12.58
N GLU A 443 5.50 0.75 -13.41
CA GLU A 443 4.91 1.96 -14.00
C GLU A 443 5.94 2.82 -14.77
N VAL A 444 6.87 2.14 -15.45
CA VAL A 444 7.75 2.81 -16.41
C VAL A 444 7.02 3.01 -17.73
N ASP A 445 7.39 4.07 -18.44
CA ASP A 445 6.88 4.33 -19.79
C ASP A 445 7.15 3.11 -20.69
N SER A 446 6.11 2.67 -21.40
CA SER A 446 6.18 1.42 -22.18
C SER A 446 7.15 1.51 -23.34
N ASP A 447 7.23 2.66 -24.01
CA ASP A 447 8.15 2.84 -25.14
C ASP A 447 9.60 2.88 -24.65
N LYS A 448 9.86 3.58 -23.54
CA LYS A 448 11.18 3.57 -22.87
C LYS A 448 11.58 2.19 -22.38
N ALA A 449 10.65 1.44 -21.80
CA ALA A 449 10.93 0.08 -21.35
C ALA A 449 11.27 -0.85 -22.52
N ASN A 450 10.55 -0.72 -23.64
CA ASN A 450 10.89 -1.44 -24.87
C ASN A 450 12.28 -1.04 -25.40
N GLN A 451 12.66 0.25 -25.35
CA GLN A 451 14.01 0.69 -25.74
C GLN A 451 15.12 0.01 -24.90
N VAL A 452 14.92 -0.14 -23.59
CA VAL A 452 15.85 -0.89 -22.72
C VAL A 452 15.99 -2.34 -23.18
N ILE A 453 14.87 -3.02 -23.45
CA ILE A 453 14.88 -4.43 -23.90
C ILE A 453 15.52 -4.58 -25.27
N GLU A 454 15.24 -3.68 -26.22
CA GLU A 454 15.87 -3.71 -27.55
C GLU A 454 17.37 -3.45 -27.47
N LEU A 455 17.83 -2.53 -26.62
CA LEU A 455 19.27 -2.35 -26.36
C LEU A 455 19.89 -3.64 -25.83
N LEU A 456 19.26 -4.27 -24.84
CA LEU A 456 19.75 -5.50 -24.24
C LEU A 456 19.83 -6.66 -25.24
N ARG A 457 18.96 -6.72 -26.25
CA ARG A 457 19.04 -7.69 -27.35
C ARG A 457 20.27 -7.52 -28.25
N THR A 458 20.92 -6.35 -28.25
CA THR A 458 22.12 -6.10 -29.06
C THR A 458 23.41 -6.61 -28.45
N LYS A 459 23.38 -6.96 -27.16
CA LYS A 459 24.54 -7.40 -26.37
C LYS A 459 25.05 -8.76 -26.83
N LYS A 460 26.35 -9.00 -26.68
CA LYS A 460 27.03 -10.21 -27.15
C LYS A 460 28.00 -10.77 -26.10
N ALA A 461 28.29 -12.08 -26.24
CA ALA A 461 29.37 -12.73 -25.51
C ALA A 461 30.72 -12.01 -25.74
N GLY A 462 31.54 -11.91 -24.70
CA GLY A 462 32.81 -11.20 -24.68
C GLY A 462 32.73 -9.73 -24.25
N GLU A 463 31.54 -9.12 -24.21
CA GLU A 463 31.38 -7.76 -23.65
C GLU A 463 31.64 -7.75 -22.14
N LYS A 464 32.23 -6.65 -21.65
CA LYS A 464 32.64 -6.49 -20.25
C LYS A 464 31.96 -5.27 -19.62
N TYR A 465 31.43 -5.46 -18.41
CA TYR A 465 30.75 -4.44 -17.60
C TYR A 465 31.26 -4.55 -16.15
N GLY A 466 31.93 -3.51 -15.66
CA GLY A 466 32.77 -3.62 -14.45
C GLY A 466 33.78 -4.76 -14.56
N ASP A 467 33.80 -5.67 -13.59
CA ASP A 467 34.65 -6.87 -13.59
C ASP A 467 33.99 -8.10 -14.25
N TYR A 468 32.76 -7.97 -14.74
CA TYR A 468 31.98 -9.09 -15.26
C TYR A 468 32.03 -9.14 -16.79
N THR A 469 32.48 -10.28 -17.34
CA THR A 469 32.48 -10.54 -18.80
C THR A 469 31.39 -11.54 -19.16
N ILE A 470 30.54 -11.18 -20.14
CA ILE A 470 29.44 -12.02 -20.62
C ILE A 470 30.04 -13.25 -21.30
N ASP A 471 29.72 -14.43 -20.79
CA ASP A 471 30.04 -15.73 -21.39
C ASP A 471 28.96 -16.11 -22.42
N TYR A 472 27.70 -15.98 -22.03
CA TYR A 472 26.54 -16.35 -22.85
C TYR A 472 25.37 -15.39 -22.62
N CYS A 473 24.65 -15.05 -23.69
CA CYS A 473 23.41 -14.31 -23.58
C CYS A 473 22.39 -14.73 -24.64
N ASP A 474 21.11 -14.75 -24.27
CA ASP A 474 19.99 -15.10 -25.17
C ASP A 474 18.67 -14.44 -24.75
N ASP A 475 17.68 -14.50 -25.65
CA ASP A 475 16.28 -14.25 -25.32
C ASP A 475 15.60 -15.60 -25.09
N PHE A 476 15.29 -15.92 -23.83
CA PHE A 476 14.94 -17.27 -23.42
C PHE A 476 13.71 -17.79 -24.18
N GLU A 477 13.86 -18.97 -24.75
CA GLU A 477 12.82 -19.76 -25.40
C GLU A 477 12.70 -21.10 -24.69
N TYR A 478 11.48 -21.54 -24.43
CA TYR A 478 11.18 -22.83 -23.83
C TYR A 478 10.29 -23.64 -24.76
N THR A 479 10.75 -24.85 -25.12
CA THR A 479 9.93 -25.85 -25.81
C THR A 479 9.45 -26.86 -24.78
N ASP A 480 8.14 -26.96 -24.58
CA ASP A 480 7.59 -27.89 -23.61
C ASP A 480 7.78 -29.34 -24.09
N PRO A 481 8.32 -30.25 -23.24
CA PRO A 481 8.63 -31.61 -23.67
C PRO A 481 7.39 -32.52 -23.72
N ILE A 482 6.20 -32.04 -23.33
CA ILE A 482 4.96 -32.82 -23.28
C ILE A 482 4.04 -32.44 -24.43
N ASP A 483 3.72 -31.16 -24.59
CA ASP A 483 2.81 -30.68 -25.65
C ASP A 483 3.53 -30.03 -26.85
N HIS A 484 4.87 -29.89 -26.77
CA HIS A 484 5.71 -29.29 -27.81
C HIS A 484 5.39 -27.83 -28.15
N SER A 485 4.62 -27.15 -27.29
CA SER A 485 4.41 -25.71 -27.40
C SER A 485 5.73 -24.96 -27.19
N VAL A 486 5.88 -23.82 -27.87
CA VAL A 486 7.10 -23.01 -27.84
C VAL A 486 6.79 -21.62 -27.31
N SER A 487 7.23 -21.33 -26.10
CA SER A 487 7.13 -20.01 -25.47
C SER A 487 8.39 -19.22 -25.76
N LYS A 488 8.30 -18.22 -26.65
CA LYS A 488 9.41 -17.34 -27.03
C LYS A 488 9.43 -16.06 -26.20
N LYS A 489 10.56 -15.34 -26.23
CA LYS A 489 10.72 -14.02 -25.62
C LYS A 489 10.39 -13.97 -24.12
N GLN A 490 10.78 -15.01 -23.39
CA GLN A 490 10.40 -15.19 -21.98
C GLN A 490 11.30 -14.41 -21.00
N GLY A 491 12.39 -13.83 -21.49
CA GLY A 491 13.30 -12.98 -20.73
C GLY A 491 14.72 -13.04 -21.26
N LEU A 492 15.41 -11.91 -21.23
CA LEU A 492 16.81 -11.81 -21.66
C LEU A 492 17.71 -12.29 -20.53
N ARG A 493 18.63 -13.21 -20.83
CA ARG A 493 19.58 -13.77 -19.85
C ARG A 493 20.99 -13.39 -20.24
N PHE A 494 21.78 -13.02 -19.23
CA PHE A 494 23.18 -12.70 -19.33
C PHE A 494 23.92 -13.54 -18.29
N ILE A 495 24.70 -14.50 -18.77
CA ILE A 495 25.51 -15.41 -17.96
C ILE A 495 26.95 -14.94 -18.07
N PHE A 496 27.59 -14.71 -16.93
CA PHE A 496 28.96 -14.21 -16.86
C PHE A 496 29.94 -15.37 -16.64
N THR A 497 31.21 -15.13 -16.99
CA THR A 497 32.30 -16.13 -16.91
C THR A 497 32.59 -16.65 -15.50
N ASP A 498 32.20 -15.92 -14.45
CA ASP A 498 32.28 -16.34 -13.05
C ASP A 498 31.07 -17.20 -12.60
N GLY A 499 30.12 -17.44 -13.51
CA GLY A 499 28.88 -18.16 -13.25
C GLY A 499 27.74 -17.28 -12.72
N SER A 500 27.95 -15.97 -12.56
CA SER A 500 26.89 -15.02 -12.19
C SER A 500 25.85 -14.89 -13.30
N ARG A 501 24.62 -14.52 -12.93
CA ARG A 501 23.50 -14.36 -13.86
C ARG A 501 22.78 -13.04 -13.64
N VAL A 502 22.46 -12.37 -14.73
CA VAL A 502 21.56 -11.21 -14.76
C VAL A 502 20.45 -11.50 -15.76
N ILE A 503 19.21 -11.26 -15.36
CA ILE A 503 18.02 -11.55 -16.17
C ILE A 503 17.14 -10.31 -16.21
N PHE A 504 16.65 -9.95 -17.40
CA PHE A 504 15.67 -8.88 -17.59
C PHE A 504 14.37 -9.46 -18.16
N ARG A 505 13.24 -9.15 -17.50
CA ARG A 505 11.90 -9.46 -18.01
C ARG A 505 11.05 -8.21 -18.08
N LEU A 506 10.38 -8.02 -19.20
CA LEU A 506 9.36 -7.00 -19.35
C LEU A 506 7.98 -7.62 -19.08
N SER A 507 7.25 -7.09 -18.12
CA SER A 507 5.88 -7.52 -17.79
C SER A 507 4.88 -6.46 -18.26
N GLY A 508 3.85 -6.91 -18.99
CA GLY A 508 2.79 -6.04 -19.53
C GLY A 508 1.51 -5.98 -18.69
N THR A 509 1.58 -6.32 -17.40
CA THR A 509 0.39 -6.54 -16.54
C THR A 509 0.01 -5.36 -15.65
N GLY A 510 0.60 -4.17 -15.86
CA GLY A 510 0.21 -2.97 -15.14
C GLY A 510 -1.03 -2.32 -15.75
N SER A 511 -1.98 -1.87 -14.93
CA SER A 511 -3.07 -1.00 -15.40
C SER A 511 -2.60 0.40 -15.82
N GLN A 512 -1.33 0.77 -15.54
CA GLN A 512 -0.77 2.11 -15.73
C GLN A 512 0.68 2.14 -16.30
N GLY A 513 1.11 1.15 -17.07
CA GLY A 513 2.44 1.17 -17.72
C GLY A 513 3.08 -0.21 -17.83
N ALA A 514 4.39 -0.24 -18.14
CA ALA A 514 5.18 -1.46 -18.16
C ALA A 514 5.95 -1.66 -16.85
N THR A 515 6.32 -2.90 -16.55
CA THR A 515 7.21 -3.23 -15.44
C THR A 515 8.46 -3.94 -15.97
N ILE A 516 9.64 -3.38 -15.70
CA ILE A 516 10.91 -4.08 -15.94
C ILE A 516 11.32 -4.79 -14.65
N ARG A 517 11.52 -6.10 -14.73
CA ARG A 517 12.04 -6.91 -13.63
C ARG A 517 13.48 -7.31 -13.92
N LEU A 518 14.38 -6.90 -13.04
CA LEU A 518 15.80 -7.22 -13.05
C LEU A 518 16.08 -8.27 -11.96
N TYR A 519 16.57 -9.45 -12.35
CA TYR A 519 16.99 -10.50 -11.43
C TYR A 519 18.50 -10.59 -11.46
N VAL A 520 19.11 -10.64 -10.28
CA VAL A 520 20.57 -10.65 -10.13
C VAL A 520 20.97 -11.80 -9.23
N GLU A 521 21.87 -12.64 -9.73
CA GLU A 521 22.37 -13.81 -9.03
C GLU A 521 23.89 -13.90 -9.08
N LYS A 522 24.51 -14.09 -7.91
CA LYS A 522 25.94 -14.37 -7.78
C LYS A 522 26.16 -15.64 -6.98
N PHE A 523 26.85 -16.61 -7.56
CA PHE A 523 27.23 -17.83 -6.88
C PHE A 523 28.60 -17.69 -6.20
N THR A 524 28.77 -18.29 -5.03
CA THR A 524 30.07 -18.43 -4.38
C THR A 524 30.20 -19.73 -3.60
N GLU A 525 31.41 -20.30 -3.63
CA GLU A 525 31.85 -21.41 -2.76
C GLU A 525 32.75 -20.91 -1.61
N ASP A 526 33.06 -19.62 -1.57
CA ASP A 526 33.85 -19.04 -0.48
C ASP A 526 32.99 -18.92 0.78
N LYS A 527 33.24 -19.85 1.71
CA LYS A 527 32.57 -19.93 3.00
C LYS A 527 32.66 -18.65 3.83
N LYS A 528 33.69 -17.81 3.62
CA LYS A 528 33.83 -16.52 4.31
C LYS A 528 32.74 -15.53 3.92
N LEU A 529 32.16 -15.71 2.73
CA LEU A 529 31.13 -14.82 2.19
C LEU A 529 29.71 -15.27 2.60
N TYR A 530 29.51 -16.48 3.11
CA TYR A 530 28.17 -17.00 3.44
C TYR A 530 27.44 -16.23 4.54
N GLY A 531 28.17 -15.45 5.35
CA GLY A 531 27.58 -14.58 6.37
C GLY A 531 27.17 -13.20 5.86
N LEU A 532 27.52 -12.81 4.63
CA LEU A 532 27.20 -11.48 4.11
C LEU A 532 25.70 -11.32 3.85
N ASP A 533 25.19 -10.11 4.03
CA ASP A 533 23.85 -9.78 3.55
C ASP A 533 23.83 -9.81 2.01
N THR A 534 22.65 -10.10 1.45
CA THR A 534 22.50 -10.22 0.01
C THR A 534 22.84 -8.93 -0.73
N PRO A 535 22.32 -7.73 -0.35
CA PRO A 535 22.68 -6.48 -1.01
C PRO A 535 24.19 -6.25 -1.14
N THR A 536 24.97 -6.54 -0.09
CA THR A 536 26.42 -6.46 -0.13
C THR A 536 27.03 -7.44 -1.12
N GLY A 537 26.55 -8.69 -1.15
CA GLY A 537 27.09 -9.76 -2.00
C GLY A 537 26.93 -9.54 -3.50
N ILE A 538 25.86 -8.85 -3.94
CA ILE A 538 25.54 -8.64 -5.38
C ILE A 538 25.74 -7.21 -5.87
N ARG A 539 26.25 -6.31 -5.02
CA ARG A 539 26.40 -4.88 -5.31
C ARG A 539 27.03 -4.58 -6.67
N ASP A 540 28.21 -5.16 -6.92
CA ASP A 540 28.98 -4.87 -8.13
C ASP A 540 28.29 -5.44 -9.38
N LEU A 541 27.55 -6.55 -9.22
CA LEU A 541 26.79 -7.17 -10.30
C LEU A 541 25.54 -6.35 -10.66
N ILE A 542 24.90 -5.71 -9.68
CA ILE A 542 23.81 -4.75 -9.92
C ILE A 542 24.35 -3.55 -10.71
N ALA A 543 25.51 -3.01 -10.30
CA ALA A 543 26.13 -1.88 -11.01
C ALA A 543 26.42 -2.25 -12.48
N ALA A 544 26.99 -3.43 -12.74
CA ALA A 544 27.21 -3.95 -14.09
C ALA A 544 25.90 -4.13 -14.87
N ALA A 545 24.83 -4.62 -14.23
CA ALA A 545 23.52 -4.78 -14.87
C ALA A 545 22.89 -3.43 -15.27
N LEU A 546 23.01 -2.40 -14.42
CA LEU A 546 22.51 -1.06 -14.70
C LEU A 546 23.31 -0.36 -15.81
N GLU A 547 24.63 -0.51 -15.81
CA GLU A 547 25.53 -0.05 -16.89
C GLU A 547 25.14 -0.71 -18.23
N MET A 548 25.01 -2.03 -18.24
CA MET A 548 24.68 -2.81 -19.42
C MET A 548 23.32 -2.43 -20.03
N SER A 549 22.30 -2.25 -19.18
CA SER A 549 20.93 -1.98 -19.60
C SER A 549 20.64 -0.52 -19.91
N LYS A 550 21.44 0.41 -19.40
CA LYS A 550 21.15 1.86 -19.42
C LYS A 550 19.75 2.18 -18.89
N LEU A 551 19.23 1.34 -17.98
CA LEU A 551 17.85 1.43 -17.51
C LEU A 551 17.54 2.81 -16.93
N VAL A 552 18.47 3.36 -16.16
CA VAL A 552 18.35 4.70 -15.54
C VAL A 552 18.29 5.79 -16.61
N GLU A 553 19.13 5.70 -17.66
CA GLU A 553 19.17 6.68 -18.76
C GLU A 553 17.85 6.69 -19.56
N PHE A 554 17.28 5.52 -19.86
CA PHE A 554 16.06 5.42 -20.65
C PHE A 554 14.80 5.77 -19.87
N THR A 555 14.68 5.27 -18.64
CA THR A 555 13.43 5.35 -17.86
C THR A 555 13.41 6.51 -16.87
N GLY A 556 14.56 7.14 -16.58
CA GLY A 556 14.72 8.12 -15.51
C GLY A 556 14.62 7.55 -14.09
N ARG A 557 14.37 6.24 -13.94
CA ARG A 557 14.27 5.58 -12.63
C ARG A 557 15.65 5.29 -12.08
N LYS A 558 16.08 6.09 -11.09
CA LYS A 558 17.34 5.89 -10.35
C LYS A 558 17.28 4.72 -9.38
N GLU A 559 16.08 4.44 -8.88
CA GLU A 559 15.81 3.36 -7.92
C GLU A 559 14.65 2.49 -8.44
N PRO A 560 14.66 1.19 -8.14
CA PRO A 560 13.52 0.31 -8.37
C PRO A 560 12.36 0.68 -7.44
N THR A 561 11.15 0.37 -7.88
CA THR A 561 9.96 0.45 -7.04
C THR A 561 10.05 -0.55 -5.88
N PHE A 562 10.60 -1.75 -6.13
CA PHE A 562 10.69 -2.80 -5.12
C PHE A 562 11.87 -3.79 -5.35
N PRO A 563 12.65 -4.17 -4.33
CA PRO A 563 12.95 -3.40 -3.13
C PRO A 563 13.85 -2.22 -3.49
N PRO A 564 13.75 -1.07 -2.82
CA PRO A 564 14.58 0.11 -3.12
C PRO A 564 16.08 -0.25 -3.10
N ILE A 565 16.84 0.21 -4.09
CA ILE A 565 18.31 0.12 -4.08
C ILE A 565 18.81 1.16 -3.09
N ASN A 566 19.44 0.72 -2.00
CA ASN A 566 20.06 1.63 -1.04
C ASN A 566 21.54 1.30 -0.88
N LEU A 567 22.37 1.87 -1.76
CA LEU A 567 23.82 1.68 -1.77
C LEU A 567 24.54 2.45 -0.64
N ASP A 568 23.91 3.48 -0.05
CA ASP A 568 24.58 4.43 0.87
C ASP A 568 23.99 4.50 2.29
N GLN A 569 23.01 3.66 2.64
CA GLN A 569 22.27 3.77 3.91
C GLN A 569 23.00 3.32 5.19
N ALA A 570 24.25 2.87 5.08
CA ALA A 570 25.01 2.45 6.25
C ALA A 570 25.14 3.58 7.30
N ASN A 571 25.18 4.85 6.86
CA ASN A 571 25.53 6.01 7.69
C ASN A 571 24.35 6.89 8.15
N LEU A 572 23.12 6.67 7.63
CA LEU A 572 21.94 7.48 8.00
C LEU A 572 21.33 7.06 9.35
N PRO A 573 20.58 7.92 10.06
CA PRO A 573 19.75 7.51 11.22
C PRO A 573 18.68 6.48 10.83
N ALA A 574 18.33 5.55 11.72
CA ALA A 574 17.41 4.42 11.43
C ALA A 574 16.03 4.84 10.86
N LEU A 575 15.54 6.02 11.22
CA LEU A 575 14.29 6.60 10.69
C LEU A 575 14.38 6.95 9.20
N LEU A 576 15.58 7.27 8.71
CA LEU A 576 15.89 7.65 7.33
C LEU A 576 16.47 6.47 6.51
N LYS A 577 16.70 5.31 7.15
CA LYS A 577 17.16 4.07 6.49
C LYS A 577 16.03 3.30 5.78
N THR A 578 14.81 3.83 5.75
CA THR A 578 13.66 3.20 5.09
C THR A 578 12.79 4.26 4.44
N PHE A 579 12.35 4.04 3.20
CA PHE A 579 11.37 4.89 2.54
C PHE A 579 10.03 4.74 3.27
N SER A 580 9.73 5.66 4.18
CA SER A 580 8.40 5.77 4.76
C SER A 580 7.95 7.21 4.64
N TRP A 581 6.85 7.42 3.92
CA TRP A 581 6.07 8.66 4.04
C TRP A 581 5.34 8.75 5.40
N THR A 582 5.52 7.78 6.30
CA THR A 582 4.61 7.54 7.43
C THR A 582 5.25 7.17 8.77
N ARG A 583 6.58 7.12 8.95
CA ARG A 583 7.15 6.91 10.32
C ARG A 583 7.13 8.15 11.22
N ALA A 584 6.69 9.30 10.72
CA ALA A 584 6.46 10.49 11.55
C ALA A 584 5.02 10.55 12.14
N ALA A 585 4.09 9.69 11.71
CA ALA A 585 2.75 9.63 12.28
C ALA A 585 2.65 8.45 13.27
N PRO A 586 2.42 8.68 14.57
CA PRO A 586 2.31 7.60 15.54
C PRO A 586 0.98 6.84 15.36
N PHE A 587 1.07 5.51 15.17
CA PHE A 587 0.17 4.35 15.36
C PHE A 587 -1.36 4.47 15.64
N LYS A 588 -1.96 5.65 15.65
CA LYS A 588 -3.35 5.86 16.10
C LYS A 588 -4.34 6.13 14.95
N GLU A 589 -3.87 6.34 13.73
CA GLU A 589 -4.71 6.90 12.64
C GLU A 589 -4.65 6.14 11.30
N GLU A 590 -4.47 4.82 11.30
CA GLU A 590 -4.46 3.99 10.08
C GLU A 590 -5.80 3.90 9.32
N ARG A 591 -6.88 4.52 9.82
CA ARG A 591 -8.23 4.37 9.23
C ARG A 591 -8.71 5.52 8.34
N PHE A 592 -8.03 6.66 8.23
CA PHE A 592 -8.46 7.75 7.34
C PHE A 592 -7.28 8.55 6.78
N HIS A 593 -7.21 8.71 5.45
CA HIS A 593 -6.20 9.55 4.79
C HIS A 593 -6.34 11.04 5.22
N ARG A 594 -5.35 11.57 5.93
CA ARG A 594 -5.25 12.98 6.39
C ARG A 594 -3.87 13.57 6.08
N GLN A 595 -3.77 14.90 6.05
CA GLN A 595 -2.49 15.57 5.83
C GLN A 595 -1.61 15.57 7.10
N VAL A 596 -0.30 15.71 6.90
CA VAL A 596 0.72 15.70 7.96
C VAL A 596 0.44 16.79 9.02
N SER A 597 0.00 17.97 8.60
CA SER A 597 -0.38 19.08 9.49
C SER A 597 -1.58 18.76 10.40
N ASP A 598 -2.59 18.08 9.87
CA ASP A 598 -3.76 17.62 10.65
C ASP A 598 -3.34 16.58 11.70
N SER A 599 -2.40 15.71 11.34
CA SER A 599 -1.86 14.64 12.21
C SER A 599 -1.02 15.20 13.37
N ILE A 600 -0.36 16.34 13.16
CA ILE A 600 0.43 17.04 14.18
C ILE A 600 -0.50 17.71 15.21
N GLY A 601 -1.59 18.36 14.78
CA GLY A 601 -2.53 19.05 15.68
C GLY A 601 -3.20 18.13 16.72
N ASN A 602 -3.49 16.89 16.34
CA ASN A 602 -4.14 15.89 17.21
C ASN A 602 -3.24 15.36 18.34
N ASN A 603 -1.93 15.33 18.14
CA ASN A 603 -1.00 14.74 19.11
C ASN A 603 -0.69 15.64 20.32
N TYR A 604 -1.06 16.92 20.28
CA TYR A 604 -0.76 17.88 21.35
C TYR A 604 -1.94 18.19 22.29
N SER A 605 -3.17 17.76 21.98
CA SER A 605 -4.32 17.93 22.86
C SER A 605 -5.41 16.87 22.61
N PRO A 606 -5.78 16.05 23.60
CA PRO A 606 -6.89 15.09 23.46
C PRO A 606 -8.24 15.71 23.12
N ARG A 607 -8.40 17.03 23.28
CA ARG A 607 -9.61 17.79 22.90
C ARG A 607 -9.67 18.14 21.41
N ALA A 608 -8.63 17.82 20.64
CA ALA A 608 -8.52 18.16 19.23
C ALA A 608 -8.90 17.01 18.29
N CYS A 609 -9.24 15.81 18.79
CA CYS A 609 -9.45 14.59 17.99
C CYS A 609 -10.41 14.74 16.79
N ASP A 610 -11.33 15.69 16.90
CA ASP A 610 -12.38 15.96 15.91
C ASP A 610 -12.05 17.15 14.99
N LEU A 611 -10.92 17.83 15.20
CA LEU A 611 -10.44 18.91 14.35
C LEU A 611 -9.87 18.35 13.06
N ASN A 612 -10.59 18.58 11.97
CA ASN A 612 -10.09 18.47 10.61
C ASN A 612 -9.95 19.89 10.06
N ALA A 613 -8.88 20.23 9.34
CA ALA A 613 -8.79 21.53 8.68
C ALA A 613 -10.02 21.83 7.78
N LYS A 614 -10.71 20.80 7.29
CA LYS A 614 -11.97 20.89 6.53
C LYS A 614 -13.21 21.22 7.38
N PHE A 615 -13.16 21.00 8.70
CA PHE A 615 -14.25 21.22 9.67
C PHE A 615 -13.98 22.36 10.67
N ILE A 616 -12.82 23.03 10.59
CA ILE A 616 -12.65 24.34 11.21
C ILE A 616 -13.64 25.28 10.53
N GLY A 617 -14.72 25.61 11.24
CA GLY A 617 -15.88 26.29 10.67
C GLY A 617 -15.47 27.49 9.81
N LYS A 618 -15.94 27.50 8.56
CA LYS A 618 -16.23 28.78 7.90
C LYS A 618 -17.00 29.60 8.91
N ARG A 619 -16.46 30.72 9.38
CA ARG A 619 -17.28 31.77 9.98
C ARG A 619 -18.29 32.15 8.90
N THR A 620 -19.49 31.60 9.01
CA THR A 620 -20.65 32.05 8.26
C THR A 620 -21.01 33.42 8.81
N ALA A 621 -20.65 34.47 8.08
CA ALA A 621 -21.46 35.68 8.09
C ALA A 621 -22.77 35.31 7.38
N GLY A 622 -23.84 35.13 8.16
CA GLY A 622 -25.17 34.80 7.65
C GLY A 622 -25.79 35.94 6.84
N GLY A 623 -26.39 35.56 5.71
CA GLY A 623 -27.29 36.31 4.82
C GLY A 623 -27.88 35.34 3.77
N PRO A 624 -29.11 35.56 3.25
CA PRO A 624 -30.23 34.59 3.24
C PRO A 624 -30.30 33.65 1.99
N PRO A 625 -31.30 32.74 1.87
CA PRO A 625 -31.15 31.43 1.22
C PRO A 625 -31.16 31.50 -0.31
N ILE A 626 -30.35 30.64 -0.93
CA ILE A 626 -30.26 30.48 -2.38
C ILE A 626 -31.40 29.57 -2.84
N ASP A 627 -32.21 30.11 -3.73
CA ASP A 627 -33.32 29.46 -4.43
C ASP A 627 -32.84 28.33 -5.36
N VAL A 628 -33.71 27.33 -5.53
CA VAL A 628 -33.54 26.09 -6.28
C VAL A 628 -33.55 26.38 -7.78
N GLN A 629 -32.48 27.00 -8.29
CA GLN A 629 -32.25 27.16 -9.74
C GLN A 629 -30.79 27.47 -10.13
N GLN A 630 -29.83 27.26 -9.21
CA GLN A 630 -28.39 27.41 -9.49
C GLN A 630 -27.64 26.09 -9.79
N GLN A 631 -28.35 24.97 -9.88
CA GLN A 631 -27.79 23.69 -10.38
C GLN A 631 -27.80 23.58 -11.92
N GLN A 632 -28.40 24.53 -12.64
CA GLN A 632 -28.46 24.51 -14.11
C GLN A 632 -27.44 25.45 -14.80
N LEU A 633 -26.60 26.17 -14.06
CA LEU A 633 -25.59 27.08 -14.63
C LEU A 633 -24.24 26.41 -14.96
N THR A 634 -24.02 25.16 -14.54
CA THR A 634 -22.80 24.40 -14.89
C THR A 634 -22.91 23.73 -16.26
N GLN A 635 -24.11 23.56 -16.81
CA GLN A 635 -24.25 22.66 -17.95
C GLN A 635 -24.22 23.29 -19.33
N GLN A 636 -24.63 24.53 -19.58
CA GLN A 636 -24.70 24.98 -20.99
C GLN A 636 -24.32 26.45 -21.24
N LEU A 637 -23.13 26.82 -20.74
CA LEU A 637 -22.29 27.90 -21.29
C LEU A 637 -20.95 27.37 -21.84
N THR A 638 -20.96 26.14 -22.33
CA THR A 638 -20.55 25.87 -23.72
C THR A 638 -21.87 25.54 -24.42
N GLN A 639 -22.32 26.12 -25.50
CA GLN A 639 -21.89 27.11 -26.49
C GLN A 639 -23.21 27.39 -27.21
N GLN A 640 -23.56 28.51 -27.79
CA GLN A 640 -23.00 29.81 -28.14
C GLN A 640 -24.18 30.44 -28.91
N GLN A 641 -24.15 31.75 -29.19
CA GLN A 641 -24.92 32.30 -30.33
C GLN A 641 -26.45 32.07 -30.25
N TYR A 642 -27.23 32.94 -29.63
CA TYR A 642 -27.50 34.28 -30.14
C TYR A 642 -28.47 34.87 -29.12
N GLN A 643 -28.18 36.04 -28.56
CA GLN A 643 -28.83 37.25 -29.06
C GLN A 643 -30.34 37.07 -29.22
N ARG A 644 -31.10 37.52 -28.22
CA ARG A 644 -32.24 38.41 -28.44
C ARG A 644 -32.48 39.22 -27.16
N LEU A 645 -31.93 40.45 -27.21
CA LEU A 645 -32.58 41.68 -26.72
C LEU A 645 -32.81 41.71 -25.20
N ASP A 646 -31.91 42.20 -24.35
CA ASP A 646 -31.39 43.58 -24.25
C ASP A 646 -32.43 44.68 -24.49
N LYS A 647 -32.40 45.70 -23.61
CA LYS A 647 -33.21 46.93 -23.47
C LYS A 647 -34.35 46.81 -22.45
N THR A 648 -34.37 47.53 -21.32
CA THR A 648 -33.80 48.87 -21.11
C THR A 648 -33.67 49.25 -19.64
N LYS A 649 -32.51 49.86 -19.36
CA LYS A 649 -32.27 51.09 -18.58
C LYS A 649 -32.38 51.01 -17.05
N LYS A 650 -31.25 51.12 -16.33
CA LYS A 650 -30.41 52.34 -16.12
C LYS A 650 -31.11 53.37 -15.24
N ALA A 651 -30.52 53.65 -14.08
CA ALA A 651 -29.95 54.95 -13.69
C ALA A 651 -29.57 54.87 -12.19
N ARG A 652 -28.31 55.06 -11.79
CA ARG A 652 -27.59 56.35 -11.71
C ARG A 652 -28.35 57.31 -10.79
N HIS A 653 -27.75 58.01 -9.84
CA HIS A 653 -26.37 58.39 -9.50
C HIS A 653 -26.60 59.34 -8.30
N GLU A 654 -25.75 59.52 -7.31
CA GLU A 654 -24.41 60.13 -7.30
C GLU A 654 -24.34 60.81 -5.91
N LYS A 655 -23.23 61.02 -5.24
CA LYS A 655 -22.06 61.84 -5.61
C LYS A 655 -21.04 61.64 -4.47
N SER A 656 -19.76 61.35 -4.74
CA SER A 656 -18.68 62.30 -5.10
C SER A 656 -18.13 63.07 -3.88
N LYS A 657 -16.84 63.37 -3.69
CA LYS A 657 -15.74 63.67 -4.63
C LYS A 657 -14.42 63.88 -3.85
N ASN A 658 -13.29 63.71 -4.57
CA ASN A 658 -12.01 64.50 -4.52
C ASN A 658 -11.18 64.47 -3.20
N SER A 659 -9.85 64.24 -3.16
CA SER A 659 -8.70 64.69 -3.99
C SER A 659 -7.38 63.97 -3.54
N PRO A 660 -6.18 64.21 -4.16
CA PRO A 660 -5.06 63.25 -4.26
C PRO A 660 -3.73 63.50 -3.45
N ILE A 661 -3.03 62.40 -3.09
CA ILE A 661 -1.54 62.08 -3.06
C ILE A 661 -0.59 62.92 -2.12
N PRO A 662 0.70 62.53 -1.87
CA PRO A 662 1.39 61.73 -0.79
C PRO A 662 2.27 62.66 0.16
N PRO A 663 3.42 62.32 0.82
CA PRO A 663 4.15 61.05 1.04
C PRO A 663 4.67 60.78 2.49
N THR A 664 5.17 59.54 2.67
CA THR A 664 6.34 59.11 3.48
C THR A 664 6.52 59.56 4.94
N SER A 665 6.40 58.60 5.85
CA SER A 665 7.54 58.19 6.68
C SER A 665 7.52 56.67 6.84
N ARG A 666 8.61 56.00 6.44
CA ARG A 666 8.75 54.54 6.56
C ARG A 666 8.81 54.16 8.05
N PRO A 667 8.08 53.14 8.51
CA PRO A 667 8.42 52.45 9.74
C PRO A 667 9.67 51.59 9.52
N LEU A 668 10.55 51.58 10.53
CA LEU A 668 11.80 50.82 10.60
C LEU A 668 11.66 49.34 10.19
N SER A 669 12.72 48.77 9.62
CA SER A 669 12.77 47.37 9.15
C SER A 669 12.52 46.37 10.29
N PRO A 670 12.00 45.17 10.00
CA PRO A 670 11.79 44.12 11.00
C PRO A 670 13.01 43.83 11.90
N GLU A 671 14.23 43.91 11.36
CA GLU A 671 15.47 43.73 12.14
C GLU A 671 15.64 44.77 13.27
N SER A 672 15.23 46.01 13.05
CA SER A 672 15.34 47.07 14.05
C SER A 672 14.18 47.09 15.06
N ARG A 673 13.17 46.23 14.89
CA ARG A 673 12.09 46.00 15.87
C ARG A 673 12.31 44.80 16.77
N ILE A 674 13.29 43.94 16.46
CA ILE A 674 13.55 42.71 17.23
C ILE A 674 14.43 42.98 18.47
N ILE A 675 15.06 44.15 18.60
CA ILE A 675 16.13 44.37 19.60
C ILE A 675 15.65 44.84 20.99
N LYS A 676 14.36 45.11 21.25
CA LYS A 676 13.97 45.69 22.57
C LYS A 676 13.18 44.85 23.57
N ASP A 677 12.61 43.70 23.19
CA ASP A 677 11.80 42.91 24.13
C ASP A 677 12.32 41.47 24.37
N TYR A 678 13.59 41.19 24.05
CA TYR A 678 14.22 39.88 24.27
C TYR A 678 15.55 39.96 25.05
N GLU A 679 15.68 40.91 25.97
CA GLU A 679 16.73 40.88 26.98
C GLU A 679 16.22 40.13 28.23
N THR A 680 16.30 38.80 28.23
CA THR A 680 16.43 37.91 29.42
C THR A 680 16.17 36.45 29.02
N LEU A 681 17.04 35.90 28.17
CA LEU A 681 17.26 34.45 28.07
C LEU A 681 18.61 34.24 27.39
N ASP A 682 19.61 33.89 28.21
CA ASP A 682 20.98 33.58 27.81
C ASP A 682 21.05 32.34 26.91
N TRP A 683 20.70 32.49 25.63
CA TRP A 683 21.25 31.68 24.55
C TRP A 683 20.98 32.33 23.18
N LYS A 684 21.91 33.17 22.72
CA LYS A 684 22.12 33.42 21.30
C LYS A 684 23.62 33.44 21.04
N PRO A 685 24.18 32.59 20.16
CA PRO A 685 25.37 33.01 19.45
C PRO A 685 24.97 34.16 18.51
N SER A 686 25.75 35.24 18.54
CA SER A 686 25.59 36.37 17.61
C SER A 686 25.78 35.90 16.15
N PRO A 687 25.12 36.53 15.16
CA PRO A 687 25.24 36.17 13.74
C PRO A 687 26.67 36.25 13.17
N GLU A 688 27.61 36.85 13.89
CA GLU A 688 28.93 37.25 13.38
C GLU A 688 30.05 36.20 13.54
N LYS A 689 29.72 34.93 13.85
CA LYS A 689 30.70 33.83 13.85
C LYS A 689 30.29 32.61 13.01
N SER A 690 29.58 32.83 11.90
CA SER A 690 29.49 31.81 10.85
C SER A 690 30.64 32.00 9.85
N ALA A 691 31.86 31.67 10.29
CA ALA A 691 32.90 31.32 9.32
C ALA A 691 32.37 30.11 8.55
N GLU A 692 32.25 30.21 7.22
CA GLU A 692 31.91 29.07 6.37
C GLU A 692 32.97 27.99 6.56
N ILE A 693 32.66 26.99 7.37
CA ILE A 693 33.43 25.76 7.44
C ILE A 693 33.04 25.00 6.17
N ILE A 694 33.91 25.06 5.15
CA ILE A 694 33.79 24.29 3.93
C ILE A 694 34.13 22.84 4.28
N LEU A 695 33.10 22.06 4.61
CA LEU A 695 33.18 20.59 4.69
C LEU A 695 32.34 20.00 3.57
N ASP A 696 32.91 18.99 2.92
CA ASP A 696 32.27 18.25 1.84
C ASP A 696 30.93 17.65 2.34
N PRO A 697 29.80 17.85 1.63
CA PRO A 697 28.51 17.24 1.97
C PRO A 697 28.54 15.70 2.04
N TYR A 698 29.59 15.05 1.54
CA TYR A 698 29.78 13.59 1.61
C TYR A 698 30.78 13.12 2.67
N ASP A 699 31.46 14.01 3.40
CA ASP A 699 32.35 13.63 4.51
C ASP A 699 31.57 13.40 5.81
N LEU A 700 30.75 12.34 5.81
CA LEU A 700 29.96 11.87 6.97
C LEU A 700 30.79 11.07 7.99
N ALA A 701 32.11 11.04 7.85
CA ALA A 701 32.97 10.41 8.83
C ALA A 701 32.86 11.17 10.16
N SER A 702 32.14 10.57 11.11
CA SER A 702 31.83 11.11 12.44
C SER A 702 33.06 11.60 13.22
N THR A 703 34.26 11.16 12.83
CA THR A 703 35.55 11.53 13.41
C THR A 703 36.01 12.96 13.09
N ASN A 704 35.69 13.52 11.92
CA ASN A 704 36.10 14.89 11.55
C ASN A 704 35.14 15.94 12.13
N ILE A 705 33.82 15.74 11.96
CA ILE A 705 32.76 16.61 12.49
C ILE A 705 32.81 16.73 14.02
N ALA A 706 33.22 15.65 14.71
CA ALA A 706 33.32 15.61 16.16
C ALA A 706 34.44 16.47 16.76
N LYS A 707 35.49 16.77 15.99
CA LYS A 707 36.68 17.48 16.50
C LYS A 707 36.59 19.00 16.33
N THR A 708 35.74 19.49 15.44
CA THR A 708 35.71 20.90 15.02
C THR A 708 34.43 21.67 15.36
N LEU A 709 33.29 21.01 15.60
CA LEU A 709 32.00 21.68 15.84
C LEU A 709 31.53 21.54 17.29
N THR A 710 30.90 22.60 17.82
CA THR A 710 30.15 22.56 19.09
C THR A 710 28.87 21.72 18.95
N ALA A 711 28.27 21.33 20.08
CA ALA A 711 26.99 20.61 20.10
C ALA A 711 25.87 21.32 19.33
N GLU A 712 25.76 22.64 19.49
CA GLU A 712 24.80 23.47 18.79
C GLU A 712 25.10 23.56 17.28
N GLN A 713 26.37 23.70 16.92
CA GLN A 713 26.77 23.71 15.50
C GLN A 713 26.48 22.37 14.83
N ARG A 714 26.65 21.25 15.54
CA ARG A 714 26.26 19.92 15.05
C ARG A 714 24.76 19.80 14.84
N TYR A 715 23.96 20.27 15.79
CA TYR A 715 22.51 20.28 15.67
C TYR A 715 22.04 21.02 14.41
N TRP A 716 22.52 22.26 14.21
CA TRP A 716 22.17 23.04 13.02
C TRP A 716 22.78 22.51 11.73
N TYR A 717 23.95 21.87 11.79
CA TYR A 717 24.54 21.18 10.64
C TYR A 717 23.61 20.08 10.12
N TYR A 718 23.08 19.22 11.00
CA TYR A 718 22.16 18.16 10.59
C TYR A 718 20.83 18.70 10.05
N ILE A 719 20.32 19.80 10.60
CA ILE A 719 19.10 20.45 10.09
C ILE A 719 19.33 21.03 8.69
N LYS A 720 20.42 21.76 8.49
CA LYS A 720 20.68 22.48 7.23
C LYS A 720 21.21 21.58 6.12
N ARG A 721 22.03 20.58 6.45
CA ARG A 721 22.75 19.74 5.48
C ARG A 721 22.56 18.24 5.64
N GLY A 722 22.13 17.76 6.80
CA GLY A 722 21.97 16.32 7.08
C GLY A 722 20.67 15.70 6.54
N ILE A 723 19.66 16.51 6.22
CA ILE A 723 18.39 16.07 5.63
C ILE A 723 18.21 16.78 4.28
N PRO A 724 18.16 16.05 3.15
CA PRO A 724 17.87 16.63 1.84
C PRO A 724 16.48 17.28 1.75
N ASN A 725 16.30 18.32 0.92
CA ASN A 725 15.02 19.01 0.75
C ASN A 725 13.96 18.17 0.01
N ASP A 726 14.38 17.22 -0.81
CA ASP A 726 13.52 16.26 -1.50
C ASP A 726 13.05 15.11 -0.59
N SER A 727 13.66 14.97 0.60
CA SER A 727 13.29 13.99 1.61
C SER A 727 12.20 14.49 2.58
N ILE A 728 11.71 15.72 2.41
CA ILE A 728 10.66 16.33 3.23
C ILE A 728 9.41 16.58 2.39
N ALA A 729 8.23 16.42 2.99
CA ALA A 729 6.96 16.65 2.29
C ALA A 729 6.87 18.12 1.83
N PRO A 730 6.43 18.40 0.58
CA PRO A 730 6.27 19.78 0.12
C PRO A 730 5.09 20.46 0.83
N MET A 731 5.16 21.78 0.95
CA MET A 731 4.06 22.58 1.50
C MET A 731 2.81 22.48 0.60
N ASP A 732 1.62 22.27 1.18
CA ASP A 732 0.38 22.19 0.41
C ASP A 732 0.08 23.54 -0.27
N GLU A 733 0.06 23.54 -1.60
CA GLU A 733 -0.24 24.71 -2.45
C GLU A 733 -1.58 25.36 -2.09
N ARG A 734 -2.56 24.58 -1.59
CA ARG A 734 -3.87 25.11 -1.16
C ARG A 734 -3.74 26.10 -0.01
N THR A 735 -2.74 25.94 0.85
CA THR A 735 -2.45 26.84 1.96
C THR A 735 -1.98 28.19 1.44
N LEU A 736 -1.04 28.19 0.48
CA LEU A 736 -0.58 29.42 -0.17
C LEU A 736 -1.71 30.12 -0.93
N VAL A 737 -2.54 29.38 -1.67
CA VAL A 737 -3.69 29.93 -2.39
C VAL A 737 -4.69 30.56 -1.41
N ALA A 738 -4.93 29.93 -0.25
CA ALA A 738 -5.79 30.49 0.79
C ALA A 738 -5.21 31.77 1.39
N ILE A 739 -3.91 31.81 1.72
CA ILE A 739 -3.22 32.99 2.24
C ILE A 739 -3.31 34.14 1.23
N VAL A 740 -3.04 33.88 -0.05
CA VAL A 740 -3.09 34.88 -1.12
C VAL A 740 -4.50 35.42 -1.31
N LYS A 741 -5.56 34.62 -1.07
CA LYS A 741 -6.95 35.06 -1.19
C LYS A 741 -7.34 36.15 -0.19
N TYR A 742 -6.63 36.27 0.93
CA TYR A 742 -6.83 37.36 1.90
C TYR A 742 -6.17 38.68 1.48
N ILE A 743 -5.31 38.66 0.45
CA ILE A 743 -4.70 39.87 -0.10
C ILE A 743 -5.69 40.52 -1.09
N PRO A 744 -6.11 41.79 -0.90
CA PRO A 744 -6.99 42.48 -1.83
C PRO A 744 -6.46 42.49 -3.27
N ALA A 745 -7.32 42.24 -4.25
CA ALA A 745 -6.95 42.14 -5.68
C ALA A 745 -6.17 43.38 -6.20
N ARG A 746 -6.48 44.57 -5.68
CA ARG A 746 -5.76 45.83 -6.00
C ARG A 746 -4.28 45.81 -5.60
N LEU A 747 -3.93 45.12 -4.52
CA LEU A 747 -2.55 44.98 -4.04
C LEU A 747 -1.81 43.86 -4.78
N GLN A 748 -2.53 42.84 -5.24
CA GLN A 748 -1.97 41.75 -6.04
C GLN A 748 -1.54 42.21 -7.45
N ALA A 749 -2.18 43.26 -7.99
CA ALA A 749 -1.94 43.79 -9.33
C ALA A 749 -0.87 44.91 -9.37
N THR A 750 -0.28 45.28 -8.23
CA THR A 750 0.73 46.35 -8.18
C THR A 750 2.13 45.77 -8.43
N GLU A 751 2.79 46.22 -9.50
CA GLU A 751 4.06 45.66 -10.00
C GLU A 751 5.18 45.63 -8.94
N ALA A 752 5.30 46.66 -8.10
CA ALA A 752 6.25 46.71 -6.99
C ALA A 752 5.98 45.66 -5.88
N LEU A 753 4.73 45.21 -5.71
CA LEU A 753 4.35 44.22 -4.69
C LEU A 753 4.41 42.79 -5.22
N VAL A 754 4.44 42.59 -6.55
CA VAL A 754 4.61 41.27 -7.15
C VAL A 754 5.99 40.70 -6.85
N ALA A 755 7.04 41.54 -6.91
CA ALA A 755 8.41 41.14 -6.56
C ALA A 755 8.51 40.73 -5.08
N HIS A 756 8.01 41.55 -4.15
CA HIS A 756 8.02 41.24 -2.72
C HIS A 756 7.15 40.03 -2.37
N LYS A 757 6.04 39.80 -3.07
CA LYS A 757 5.23 38.58 -2.88
C LYS A 757 6.02 37.33 -3.23
N LYS A 758 6.82 37.35 -4.29
CA LYS A 758 7.66 36.22 -4.70
C LYS A 758 8.75 35.94 -3.64
N GLU A 759 9.38 37.00 -3.12
CA GLU A 759 10.36 36.91 -2.04
C GLU A 759 9.74 36.33 -0.76
N MET A 760 8.55 36.83 -0.36
CA MET A 760 7.84 36.32 0.82
C MET A 760 7.40 34.86 0.67
N ILE A 761 6.98 34.42 -0.51
CA ILE A 761 6.60 33.01 -0.73
C ILE A 761 7.84 32.12 -0.59
N ALA A 762 8.98 32.54 -1.16
CA ALA A 762 10.24 31.81 -1.02
C ALA A 762 10.72 31.76 0.45
N GLU A 763 10.52 32.84 1.21
CA GLU A 763 10.79 32.88 2.65
C GLU A 763 9.90 31.90 3.43
N ILE A 764 8.59 31.89 3.16
CA ILE A 764 7.63 30.96 3.76
C ILE A 764 8.00 29.50 3.47
N GLU A 765 8.38 29.19 2.23
CA GLU A 765 8.84 27.86 1.84
C GLU A 765 10.14 27.47 2.54
N ALA A 766 11.10 28.40 2.65
CA ALA A 766 12.35 28.16 3.35
C ALA A 766 12.12 27.87 4.85
N ASP A 767 11.27 28.67 5.50
CA ASP A 767 10.91 28.51 6.91
C ASP A 767 10.17 27.18 7.16
N TYR A 768 9.22 26.83 6.29
CA TYR A 768 8.52 25.54 6.35
C TYR A 768 9.51 24.38 6.29
N ASN A 769 10.44 24.42 5.33
CA ASN A 769 11.43 23.37 5.15
C ASN A 769 12.38 23.25 6.36
N ILE A 770 12.86 24.38 6.89
CA ILE A 770 13.72 24.39 8.08
C ILE A 770 12.97 23.83 9.29
N ALA A 771 11.72 24.25 9.51
CA ALA A 771 10.91 23.79 10.64
C ALA A 771 10.64 22.28 10.58
N LEU A 772 10.38 21.73 9.40
CA LEU A 772 10.14 20.30 9.23
C LEU A 772 11.42 19.49 9.50
N LYS A 773 12.56 19.92 8.94
CA LYS A 773 13.86 19.29 9.18
C LYS A 773 14.27 19.35 10.64
N GLN A 774 14.06 20.50 11.30
CA GLN A 774 14.29 20.65 12.72
C GLN A 774 13.46 19.67 13.53
N SER A 775 12.17 19.52 13.21
CA SER A 775 11.28 18.58 13.89
C SER A 775 11.74 17.13 13.74
N ILE A 776 12.26 16.75 12.57
CA ILE A 776 12.83 15.41 12.32
C ILE A 776 14.09 15.19 13.15
N VAL A 777 15.02 16.16 13.16
CA VAL A 777 16.25 16.07 13.96
C VAL A 777 15.91 16.00 15.45
N ASP A 778 14.99 16.84 15.95
CA ASP A 778 14.52 16.81 17.33
C ASP A 778 13.94 15.45 17.72
N TYR A 779 13.15 14.85 16.83
CA TYR A 779 12.57 13.52 17.05
C TYR A 779 13.64 12.42 17.10
N ILE A 780 14.61 12.43 16.19
CA ILE A 780 15.74 11.48 16.20
C ILE A 780 16.53 11.60 17.51
N LEU A 781 16.72 12.83 18.01
CA LEU A 781 17.42 13.09 19.26
C LEU A 781 16.62 12.71 20.52
N LEU A 782 15.37 12.24 20.40
CA LEU A 782 14.67 11.58 21.51
C LEU A 782 15.30 10.22 21.86
N ASP A 783 15.96 9.55 20.90
CA ASP A 783 16.73 8.33 21.16
C ASP A 783 18.09 8.68 21.80
N GLY A 784 18.34 8.10 22.98
CA GLY A 784 19.62 8.22 23.68
C GLY A 784 20.82 7.74 22.89
N LYS A 785 20.67 6.66 22.11
CA LYS A 785 21.78 6.09 21.32
C LYS A 785 22.14 6.97 20.14
N GLU A 786 21.16 7.59 19.50
CA GLU A 786 21.40 8.53 18.40
C GLU A 786 22.01 9.85 18.88
N ARG A 787 21.65 10.32 20.08
CA ARG A 787 22.33 11.46 20.74
C ARG A 787 23.82 11.19 20.95
N GLU A 788 24.17 10.01 21.46
CA GLU A 788 25.56 9.61 21.65
C GLU A 788 26.31 9.48 20.32
N ARG A 789 25.68 8.85 19.32
CA ARG A 789 26.25 8.69 17.97
C ARG A 789 26.52 10.01 17.27
N LEU A 790 25.57 10.94 17.33
CA LEU A 790 25.66 12.28 16.71
C LEU A 790 26.44 13.27 17.59
N LYS A 791 26.82 12.88 18.80
CA LYS A 791 27.51 13.71 19.81
C LYS A 791 26.73 14.98 20.14
N ILE A 792 25.41 14.91 20.16
CA ILE A 792 24.54 16.01 20.57
C ILE A 792 24.04 15.68 21.98
N PRO A 793 24.49 16.40 23.03
CA PRO A 793 24.04 16.18 24.39
C PRO A 793 22.54 16.46 24.52
N PRO A 794 21.87 15.99 25.59
CA PRO A 794 20.49 16.34 25.87
C PRO A 794 20.34 17.86 25.91
N LEU A 795 19.51 18.43 25.03
CA LEU A 795 19.09 19.81 25.17
C LEU A 795 18.43 20.00 26.55
N PRO A 796 18.57 21.17 27.20
CA PRO A 796 17.99 21.41 28.51
C PRO A 796 16.50 21.04 28.51
N ALA A 797 16.07 20.31 29.54
CA ALA A 797 14.72 19.78 29.63
C ALA A 797 13.70 20.90 29.39
N ARG A 798 12.75 20.67 28.46
CA ARG A 798 11.58 21.54 28.30
C ARG A 798 10.96 21.76 29.68
N HIS A 799 10.71 23.03 30.00
CA HIS A 799 10.18 23.48 31.29
C HIS A 799 9.11 22.52 31.80
N VAL A 800 9.38 21.82 32.91
CA VAL A 800 8.40 20.91 33.52
C VAL A 800 7.25 21.78 34.00
N PRO A 801 6.02 21.64 33.46
CA PRO A 801 4.91 22.46 33.90
C PRO A 801 4.61 22.11 35.35
N ARG A 802 4.97 23.01 36.27
CA ARG A 802 4.60 22.88 37.67
C ARG A 802 3.11 23.15 37.79
N ILE A 803 2.35 22.16 38.22
CA ILE A 803 0.91 22.31 38.50
C ILE A 803 0.77 23.23 39.72
N ALA A 804 0.44 24.50 39.49
CA ALA A 804 0.03 25.41 40.55
C ALA A 804 -1.42 25.12 40.94
N ARG A 805 -1.68 24.75 42.20
CA ARG A 805 -3.05 24.62 42.71
C ARG A 805 -3.59 26.00 43.08
N ALA A 806 -4.86 26.23 42.76
CA ALA A 806 -5.57 27.48 43.02
C ALA A 806 -5.67 27.81 44.52
N PRO A 807 -5.86 29.11 44.88
CA PRO A 807 -5.94 30.26 43.98
C PRO A 807 -4.55 30.79 43.59
N VAL A 808 -4.36 31.02 42.29
CA VAL A 808 -3.10 31.52 41.74
C VAL A 808 -3.12 33.05 41.79
N PRO A 809 -2.16 33.73 42.45
CA PRO A 809 -2.26 35.16 42.81
C PRO A 809 -2.49 36.11 41.63
N TRP A 810 -2.08 35.72 40.42
CA TRP A 810 -2.19 36.54 39.20
C TRP A 810 -3.42 36.22 38.34
N HIS A 811 -4.29 35.28 38.76
CA HIS A 811 -5.43 34.87 37.93
C HIS A 811 -6.37 36.05 37.63
N GLU A 812 -6.73 36.84 38.64
CA GLU A 812 -7.58 38.00 38.45
C GLU A 812 -6.91 39.07 37.58
N THR A 813 -5.60 39.26 37.72
CA THR A 813 -4.82 40.18 36.89
C THR A 813 -4.83 39.76 35.43
N VAL A 814 -4.65 38.46 35.15
CA VAL A 814 -4.67 37.92 33.78
C VAL A 814 -6.06 38.05 33.16
N VAL A 815 -7.12 37.76 33.93
CA VAL A 815 -8.50 37.94 33.46
C VAL A 815 -8.78 39.41 33.17
N GLY A 816 -8.38 40.32 34.05
CA GLY A 816 -8.56 41.76 33.88
C GLY A 816 -7.80 42.33 32.67
N VAL A 817 -6.53 41.94 32.49
CA VAL A 817 -5.73 42.38 31.34
C VAL A 817 -6.27 41.82 30.03
N LYS A 818 -6.68 40.54 30.01
CA LYS A 818 -7.28 39.94 28.82
C LYS A 818 -8.54 40.67 28.40
N GLN A 819 -9.43 40.96 29.36
CA GLN A 819 -10.67 41.68 29.08
C GLN A 819 -10.38 43.12 28.62
N GLY A 820 -9.45 43.81 29.28
CA GLY A 820 -9.01 45.14 28.87
C GLY A 820 -8.38 45.16 27.47
N MET A 821 -7.64 44.12 27.09
CA MET A 821 -7.15 43.98 25.73
C MET A 821 -8.30 43.74 24.76
N GLU A 822 -9.18 42.75 24.99
CA GLU A 822 -10.30 42.45 24.09
C GLU A 822 -11.22 43.66 23.84
N GLU A 823 -11.46 44.49 24.86
CA GLU A 823 -12.30 45.69 24.74
C GLU A 823 -11.60 46.84 24.00
N ASN A 824 -10.26 46.93 24.05
CA ASN A 824 -9.51 48.11 23.58
C ASN A 824 -8.49 47.84 22.46
N LEU A 825 -8.29 46.58 22.02
CA LEU A 825 -7.18 46.14 21.15
C LEU A 825 -7.10 46.86 19.79
N LEU A 826 -8.23 47.42 19.33
CA LEU A 826 -8.36 48.02 18.01
C LEU A 826 -8.62 49.54 18.06
N ILE A 827 -8.53 50.15 19.24
CA ILE A 827 -8.70 51.60 19.37
C ILE A 827 -7.36 52.28 19.13
N THR A 828 -7.15 52.71 17.89
CA THR A 828 -5.89 53.36 17.46
C THR A 828 -5.89 54.88 17.71
N ASN A 829 -6.98 55.46 18.22
CA ASN A 829 -7.14 56.89 18.47
C ASN A 829 -7.81 57.16 19.84
N PRO A 830 -7.18 57.93 20.75
CA PRO A 830 -7.72 58.23 22.08
C PRO A 830 -9.11 58.90 22.08
N VAL A 831 -9.45 59.66 21.03
CA VAL A 831 -10.77 60.33 20.93
C VAL A 831 -11.91 59.31 20.78
N MET A 832 -11.64 58.14 20.19
CA MET A 832 -12.64 57.08 20.03
C MET A 832 -13.03 56.45 21.38
N LEU A 833 -12.10 56.38 22.34
CA LEU A 833 -12.37 55.92 23.70
C LEU A 833 -13.36 56.86 24.42
N GLU A 834 -13.12 58.17 24.33
CA GLU A 834 -14.02 59.18 24.92
C GLU A 834 -15.42 59.15 24.29
N LEU A 835 -15.50 59.03 22.96
CA LEU A 835 -16.77 58.92 22.25
C LEU A 835 -17.54 57.62 22.57
N LEU A 836 -16.84 56.50 22.74
CA LEU A 836 -17.43 55.24 23.21
C LEU A 836 -17.92 55.36 24.66
N GLY A 837 -17.17 56.08 25.51
CA GLY A 837 -17.59 56.41 26.87
C GLY A 837 -18.89 57.21 26.90
N ILE A 838 -18.97 58.31 26.13
CA ILE A 838 -20.18 59.13 26.00
C ILE A 838 -21.34 58.30 25.42
N HIS A 839 -21.09 57.47 24.40
CA HIS A 839 -22.12 56.60 23.82
C HIS A 839 -22.67 55.64 24.88
N ASN A 840 -21.83 54.95 25.65
CA ASN A 840 -22.29 54.00 26.66
C ASN A 840 -23.13 54.65 27.77
N VAL A 841 -22.83 55.90 28.15
CA VAL A 841 -23.61 56.64 29.15
C VAL A 841 -25.01 57.01 28.64
N PHE A 842 -25.13 57.46 27.40
CA PHE A 842 -26.38 58.03 26.89
C PHE A 842 -27.15 57.12 25.90
N ALA A 843 -26.59 55.98 25.48
CA ALA A 843 -27.18 55.11 24.45
C ALA A 843 -28.58 54.57 24.79
N LYS A 844 -28.90 54.46 26.09
CA LYS A 844 -30.20 53.96 26.57
C LYS A 844 -31.23 55.06 26.79
N ASN A 845 -30.84 56.34 26.74
CA ASN A 845 -31.78 57.43 26.93
C ASN A 845 -32.72 57.55 25.71
N ARG A 846 -33.99 57.76 26.00
CA ARG A 846 -35.05 57.95 25.00
C ARG A 846 -35.55 59.39 25.12
N ILE A 847 -35.48 60.14 24.05
CA ILE A 847 -35.99 61.52 24.00
C ILE A 847 -37.33 61.49 23.28
N ILE A 848 -38.36 62.00 23.96
CA ILE A 848 -39.74 61.99 23.50
C ILE A 848 -40.35 63.38 23.68
N TYR A 849 -41.28 63.75 22.81
CA TYR A 849 -42.03 65.00 22.91
C TYR A 849 -43.31 64.74 23.72
N THR A 850 -43.32 65.22 24.96
CA THR A 850 -44.46 65.02 25.88
C THR A 850 -45.74 65.66 25.37
N GLU A 851 -45.64 66.74 24.60
CA GLU A 851 -46.76 67.43 23.93
C GLU A 851 -47.56 66.54 22.97
N THR A 852 -47.01 65.40 22.53
CA THR A 852 -47.74 64.46 21.67
C THR A 852 -48.81 63.68 22.43
N PHE A 853 -48.73 63.64 23.76
CA PHE A 853 -49.68 62.93 24.63
C PHE A 853 -50.59 63.94 25.32
N THR A 854 -51.49 64.58 24.56
CA THR A 854 -52.50 65.48 25.10
C THR A 854 -53.73 64.71 25.59
N PRO A 855 -54.56 65.29 26.49
CA PRO A 855 -55.78 64.64 26.96
C PRO A 855 -56.78 64.26 25.86
N MET A 856 -56.72 64.93 24.69
CA MET A 856 -57.57 64.64 23.53
C MET A 856 -57.19 63.36 22.77
N VAL A 857 -55.96 62.87 22.93
CA VAL A 857 -55.42 61.66 22.24
C VAL A 857 -55.48 60.44 23.17
N LEU A 858 -55.96 60.62 24.40
CA LEU A 858 -56.12 59.56 25.38
C LEU A 858 -57.61 59.27 25.63
N PRO A 859 -57.98 58.01 25.93
CA PRO A 859 -57.09 56.86 26.15
C PRO A 859 -56.64 56.18 24.86
N MET A 860 -55.39 55.71 24.84
CA MET A 860 -54.82 54.89 23.75
C MET A 860 -54.48 53.49 24.23
N THR A 861 -54.41 52.52 23.31
CA THR A 861 -53.96 51.17 23.64
C THR A 861 -52.46 51.16 23.97
N ILE A 862 -52.02 50.15 24.72
CA ILE A 862 -50.59 50.01 25.08
C ILE A 862 -49.73 49.89 23.81
N ASP A 863 -50.22 49.19 22.79
CA ASP A 863 -49.49 49.02 21.53
C ASP A 863 -49.35 50.34 20.77
N ASP A 864 -50.42 51.15 20.72
CA ASP A 864 -50.38 52.47 20.08
C ASP A 864 -49.44 53.43 20.82
N PHE A 865 -49.43 53.38 22.15
CA PHE A 865 -48.49 54.14 22.97
C PHE A 865 -47.04 53.74 22.69
N GLN A 866 -46.75 52.45 22.69
CA GLN A 866 -45.41 51.94 22.40
C GLN A 866 -44.95 52.27 20.98
N ASN A 867 -45.84 52.15 19.99
CA ASN A 867 -45.54 52.48 18.61
C ASN A 867 -45.28 53.99 18.45
N THR A 868 -46.06 54.84 19.12
CA THR A 868 -45.84 56.30 19.13
C THR A 868 -44.47 56.65 19.74
N LEU A 869 -44.12 56.04 20.88
CA LEU A 869 -42.80 56.24 21.51
C LEU A 869 -41.65 55.78 20.61
N ARG A 870 -41.76 54.60 20.01
CA ARG A 870 -40.72 54.08 19.09
C ARG A 870 -40.55 55.01 17.88
N ASN A 871 -41.65 55.47 17.29
CA ASN A 871 -41.60 56.39 16.15
C ASN A 871 -40.98 57.74 16.53
N GLN A 872 -41.32 58.31 17.69
CA GLN A 872 -40.67 59.54 18.15
C GLN A 872 -39.17 59.36 18.38
N CYS A 873 -38.77 58.27 19.03
CA CYS A 873 -37.36 57.98 19.28
C CYS A 873 -36.58 57.75 17.97
N GLN A 874 -37.19 57.08 16.98
CA GLN A 874 -36.59 56.91 15.66
C GLN A 874 -36.49 58.22 14.89
N ASN A 875 -37.55 59.05 14.90
CA ASN A 875 -37.52 60.36 14.26
C ASN A 875 -36.48 61.29 14.89
N PHE A 876 -36.35 61.29 16.21
CA PHE A 876 -35.32 62.06 16.90
C PHE A 876 -33.92 61.54 16.56
N ARG A 877 -33.74 60.21 16.53
CA ARG A 877 -32.47 59.60 16.11
C ARG A 877 -32.13 59.95 14.66
N ALA A 878 -33.11 59.98 13.75
CA ALA A 878 -32.92 60.39 12.37
C ALA A 878 -32.53 61.88 12.27
N LYS A 879 -33.10 62.76 13.10
CA LYS A 879 -32.69 64.17 13.20
C LYS A 879 -31.29 64.40 13.76
N LEU A 880 -30.78 63.48 14.60
CA LEU A 880 -29.40 63.56 15.10
C LEU A 880 -28.37 62.99 14.10
N LEU A 881 -28.80 62.11 13.20
CA LEU A 881 -27.95 61.47 12.19
C LEU A 881 -27.88 62.27 10.87
N ASN A 882 -28.84 63.17 10.64
CA ASN A 882 -28.85 64.18 9.59
C ASN A 882 -28.31 65.50 10.15
#